data_AF-A0A8T5FB95-F1
#
_entry.id   AF-A0A8T5FB95-F1
#
_cell.length_a   1.000
_cell.length_b   1.000
_cell.length_c   1.000
_cell.angle_alpha   90.00
_cell.angle_beta   90.00
_cell.angle_gamma   90.00
#
_symmetry.space_group_name_H-M   'P 1'
#
loop_
_entity.id
_entity.type
_entity.pdbx_description
1 polymer ?
#
loop_
_entity_poly.entity_id
_entity_poly.type
_entity_poly.pdbx_seq_one_letter_code
_entity_poly.pdbx_strand_id
1 'polypeptide(L)'
;MSDEYLNTESKRRKLPTVVLRALIDGGSTIEELASRKNLKNIPVGGPDQIQHQSKAIWHSKPEIDQYVRNKLNITGDEWEVSDSNRNSFWFNYVAQEISKLRKDGTITDWNPGARTGIWRLTHLKGISSVEPPVGSTNCWIWSVDPKNWTIVKNKNIWASKITQKIRDRVRPGDKVIFYVIGKKEFQGIFEFFEEWYDAKEPVWDDETDSILYPSQIKLKPLKIGSVKVYDVASKLQMFSNPDDKRLVNLVLKGGGGYPSNNGKPILYEDYKILYELMSNNNSDTSDKDPEAKLPMLSTSDIQEGYDLISKELLIPKEKIIEIITALLSGRHILLAGPIGTGKTALATLIPKIFWKRWGGYDSEIVTANSEWSTLDVIAGILPKMGDDGEPKYVIEPGCVVDTVRKNSKIHTNHSQYSSTPYMGTWLVIDEFNRANIDKAFGQLFTALRTRELKIPTDKVNVKYDHLPIQKDYRIIGTLNTADKHHLFNLSDALKSRFAYIELDIPKKGQREREIYFTMKNTVRELGLDESTLKIFLVLDHDNKKIDKTTDDKFYARIFQAYEFLDTVRIFKKLGPAVLQLIYQNLITGVQLRIDNRITLDTALTSTLIPQLENLESSSIGAIHAMHTDTLDSFFKDAYKDLNKLNYVETFETVLISLNVSDEDKNRIISKFENDALPDDDGDWKIINDAFDKKKENIAIKLEHLSSALLDLKKSMMI
;
A
#
# COMPACT_ATOMS: atom_id res chain seq x y z
N MET A 1 -48.60 -18.47 -37.58
CA MET A 1 -48.70 -18.95 -36.17
C MET A 1 -49.70 -18.04 -35.48
N SER A 2 -50.74 -18.59 -34.86
CA SER A 2 -51.75 -17.80 -34.15
C SER A 2 -51.11 -17.04 -32.98
N ASP A 3 -51.67 -15.87 -32.61
CA ASP A 3 -51.18 -15.02 -31.51
C ASP A 3 -51.06 -15.77 -30.17
N GLU A 4 -51.88 -16.79 -29.98
CA GLU A 4 -51.89 -17.68 -28.83
C GLU A 4 -50.60 -18.54 -28.72
N TYR A 5 -50.06 -18.95 -29.87
CA TYR A 5 -48.82 -19.74 -29.95
C TYR A 5 -47.58 -18.87 -29.64
N LEU A 6 -47.56 -17.62 -30.11
CA LEU A 6 -46.51 -16.65 -29.83
C LEU A 6 -46.47 -16.25 -28.34
N ASN A 7 -47.63 -16.13 -27.70
CA ASN A 7 -47.73 -15.84 -26.26
C ASN A 7 -47.23 -17.01 -25.41
N THR A 8 -47.61 -18.25 -25.77
CA THR A 8 -47.17 -19.47 -25.06
C THR A 8 -45.65 -19.67 -25.17
N GLU A 9 -45.07 -19.43 -26.34
CA GLU A 9 -43.62 -19.56 -26.54
C GLU A 9 -42.83 -18.49 -25.77
N SER A 10 -43.35 -17.26 -25.70
CA SER A 10 -42.77 -16.17 -24.88
C SER A 10 -42.76 -16.50 -23.38
N LYS A 11 -43.87 -17.06 -22.85
CA LYS A 11 -43.93 -17.56 -21.47
C LYS A 11 -42.91 -18.70 -21.26
N ARG A 12 -42.76 -19.60 -22.24
CA ARG A 12 -41.86 -20.78 -22.14
C ARG A 12 -40.39 -20.37 -22.07
N ARG A 13 -39.97 -19.34 -22.80
CA ARG A 13 -38.59 -18.82 -22.75
C ARG A 13 -38.21 -18.27 -21.37
N LYS A 14 -39.18 -17.77 -20.60
CA LYS A 14 -38.97 -17.24 -19.23
C LYS A 14 -39.01 -18.32 -18.15
N LEU A 15 -39.47 -19.53 -18.49
CA LEU A 15 -39.67 -20.62 -17.54
C LEU A 15 -38.39 -21.01 -16.76
N PRO A 16 -37.20 -21.15 -17.38
CA PRO A 16 -35.99 -21.53 -16.63
C PRO A 16 -35.65 -20.52 -15.52
N THR A 17 -35.73 -19.24 -15.83
CA THR A 17 -35.48 -18.16 -14.86
C THR A 17 -36.50 -18.14 -13.73
N VAL A 18 -37.78 -18.39 -14.04
CA VAL A 18 -38.86 -18.41 -13.04
C VAL A 18 -38.76 -19.64 -12.13
N VAL A 19 -38.46 -20.82 -12.67
CA VAL A 19 -38.25 -22.05 -11.88
C VAL A 19 -37.05 -21.90 -10.97
N LEU A 20 -35.94 -21.35 -11.47
CA LEU A 20 -34.76 -21.10 -10.63
C LEU A 20 -35.05 -20.08 -9.53
N ARG A 21 -35.80 -19.02 -9.84
CA ARG A 21 -36.20 -18.02 -8.84
C ARG A 21 -37.14 -18.60 -7.79
N ALA A 22 -38.03 -19.52 -8.15
CA ALA A 22 -38.88 -20.24 -7.21
C ALA A 22 -38.06 -21.08 -6.20
N LEU A 23 -36.89 -21.56 -6.60
CA LEU A 23 -35.96 -22.31 -5.75
C LEU A 23 -35.05 -21.41 -4.91
N ILE A 24 -34.82 -20.17 -5.34
CA ILE A 24 -34.02 -19.16 -4.62
C ILE A 24 -34.86 -18.44 -3.56
N ASP A 25 -36.12 -18.12 -3.88
CA ASP A 25 -37.04 -17.33 -3.05
C ASP A 25 -37.61 -18.17 -1.87
N GLY A 26 -36.75 -18.72 -1.02
CA GLY A 26 -37.08 -19.36 0.27
C GLY A 26 -37.91 -20.64 0.19
N GLY A 27 -37.60 -21.64 1.03
CA GLY A 27 -38.32 -22.92 1.08
C GLY A 27 -39.18 -23.08 2.33
N SER A 28 -39.76 -24.26 2.49
CA SER A 28 -40.42 -24.72 3.71
C SER A 28 -39.53 -25.73 4.44
N THR A 29 -39.79 -25.96 5.73
CA THR A 29 -39.19 -27.12 6.42
C THR A 29 -39.89 -28.41 6.00
N ILE A 30 -39.27 -29.57 6.21
CA ILE A 30 -39.92 -30.85 5.88
C ILE A 30 -41.18 -31.08 6.75
N GLU A 31 -41.18 -30.59 7.98
CA GLU A 31 -42.34 -30.65 8.88
C GLU A 31 -43.50 -29.77 8.39
N GLU A 32 -43.20 -28.56 7.93
CA GLU A 32 -44.17 -27.66 7.30
C GLU A 32 -44.76 -28.28 6.02
N LEU A 33 -43.95 -28.96 5.22
CA LEU A 33 -44.43 -29.68 4.03
C LEU A 33 -45.32 -30.88 4.42
N ALA A 34 -44.94 -31.63 5.45
CA ALA A 34 -45.71 -32.79 5.93
C ALA A 34 -47.08 -32.41 6.54
N SER A 35 -47.18 -31.21 7.14
CA SER A 35 -48.43 -30.70 7.74
C SER A 35 -49.49 -30.29 6.71
N ARG A 36 -49.12 -30.14 5.43
CA ARG A 36 -50.04 -29.73 4.37
C ARG A 36 -50.81 -30.93 3.81
N LYS A 37 -52.13 -30.77 3.65
CA LYS A 37 -53.10 -31.84 3.30
C LYS A 37 -52.77 -32.67 2.04
N ASN A 38 -51.88 -32.20 1.16
CA ASN A 38 -51.55 -32.82 -0.14
C ASN A 38 -50.22 -33.59 -0.20
N LEU A 39 -49.41 -33.63 0.88
CA LEU A 39 -48.11 -34.32 0.94
C LEU A 39 -48.08 -35.33 2.11
N LYS A 40 -49.17 -36.09 2.28
CA LYS A 40 -49.23 -37.11 3.34
C LYS A 40 -48.32 -38.28 2.99
N ASN A 41 -47.42 -38.62 3.91
CA ASN A 41 -46.38 -39.65 3.82
C ASN A 41 -45.11 -39.25 3.03
N ILE A 42 -44.44 -38.17 3.44
CA ILE A 42 -43.08 -37.88 2.96
C ILE A 42 -42.13 -38.97 3.48
N PRO A 43 -41.41 -39.71 2.61
CA PRO A 43 -40.44 -40.71 3.02
C PRO A 43 -39.33 -40.11 3.88
N VAL A 44 -38.67 -40.95 4.70
CA VAL A 44 -37.46 -40.55 5.43
C VAL A 44 -36.44 -40.00 4.43
N GLY A 45 -35.83 -38.86 4.75
CA GLY A 45 -34.82 -38.24 3.90
C GLY A 45 -33.60 -39.12 3.72
N GLY A 46 -32.82 -38.89 2.66
CA GLY A 46 -31.52 -39.52 2.52
C GLY A 46 -30.61 -39.20 3.72
N PRO A 47 -29.67 -40.09 4.11
CA PRO A 47 -28.84 -39.90 5.31
C PRO A 47 -28.18 -38.51 5.40
N ASP A 48 -27.68 -38.01 4.26
CA ASP A 48 -27.00 -36.72 4.17
C ASP A 48 -27.95 -35.49 4.14
N GLN A 49 -29.26 -35.73 4.00
CA GLN A 49 -30.27 -34.68 3.91
C GLN A 49 -31.05 -34.48 5.21
N ILE A 50 -31.13 -35.49 6.09
CA ILE A 50 -31.85 -35.42 7.37
C ILE A 50 -31.36 -34.24 8.23
N GLN A 51 -30.05 -33.96 8.24
CA GLN A 51 -29.47 -32.82 8.97
C GLN A 51 -29.99 -31.44 8.51
N HIS A 52 -30.65 -31.36 7.36
CA HIS A 52 -31.22 -30.13 6.82
C HIS A 52 -32.76 -30.09 6.91
N GLN A 53 -33.41 -31.08 7.53
CA GLN A 53 -34.87 -31.22 7.53
C GLN A 53 -35.62 -30.05 8.20
N SER A 54 -35.01 -29.44 9.22
CA SER A 54 -35.56 -28.31 9.99
C SER A 54 -35.26 -26.95 9.35
N LYS A 55 -34.54 -26.92 8.22
CA LYS A 55 -34.22 -25.68 7.50
C LYS A 55 -35.32 -25.39 6.47
N ALA A 56 -35.77 -24.14 6.41
CA ALA A 56 -36.78 -23.66 5.47
C ALA A 56 -36.20 -23.44 4.05
N ILE A 57 -35.70 -24.51 3.45
CA ILE A 57 -34.97 -24.51 2.18
C ILE A 57 -35.48 -25.58 1.21
N TRP A 58 -36.53 -26.30 1.59
CA TRP A 58 -37.10 -27.38 0.79
C TRP A 58 -38.32 -26.91 0.01
N HIS A 59 -38.38 -27.30 -1.26
CA HIS A 59 -39.45 -26.93 -2.16
C HIS A 59 -40.08 -28.19 -2.75
N SER A 60 -41.40 -28.25 -2.70
CA SER A 60 -42.17 -29.34 -3.30
C SER A 60 -42.60 -29.00 -4.74
N LYS A 61 -42.75 -30.00 -5.61
CA LYS A 61 -43.27 -29.83 -6.98
C LYS A 61 -44.54 -28.97 -7.03
N PRO A 62 -45.55 -29.18 -6.16
CA PRO A 62 -46.76 -28.36 -6.18
C PRO A 62 -46.52 -26.87 -5.88
N GLU A 63 -45.58 -26.53 -5.01
CA GLU A 63 -45.24 -25.13 -4.71
C GLU A 63 -44.57 -24.46 -5.91
N ILE A 64 -43.63 -25.15 -6.55
CA ILE A 64 -42.95 -24.60 -7.73
C ILE A 64 -43.94 -24.43 -8.88
N ASP A 65 -44.84 -25.39 -9.08
CA ASP A 65 -45.88 -25.31 -10.10
C ASP A 65 -46.81 -24.11 -9.85
N GLN A 66 -47.25 -23.92 -8.60
CA GLN A 66 -48.08 -22.79 -8.24
C GLN A 66 -47.34 -21.45 -8.41
N TYR A 67 -46.07 -21.39 -8.03
CA TYR A 67 -45.25 -20.19 -8.18
C TYR A 67 -45.07 -19.83 -9.65
N VAL A 68 -44.75 -20.81 -10.51
CA VAL A 68 -44.62 -20.63 -11.95
C VAL A 68 -45.94 -20.16 -12.56
N ARG A 69 -47.06 -20.80 -12.20
CA ARG A 69 -48.39 -20.44 -12.66
C ARG A 69 -48.73 -18.98 -12.34
N ASN A 70 -48.47 -18.56 -11.10
CA ASN A 70 -48.72 -17.20 -10.65
C ASN A 70 -47.79 -16.18 -11.33
N LYS A 71 -46.51 -16.49 -11.49
CA LYS A 71 -45.53 -15.53 -12.05
C LYS A 71 -45.64 -15.36 -13.56
N LEU A 72 -46.04 -16.41 -14.28
CA LEU A 72 -46.22 -16.36 -15.74
C LEU A 72 -47.66 -16.04 -16.15
N ASN A 73 -48.56 -15.77 -15.19
CA ASN A 73 -49.99 -15.53 -15.41
C ASN A 73 -50.62 -16.61 -16.32
N ILE A 74 -50.46 -17.89 -15.94
CA ILE A 74 -51.02 -19.02 -16.68
C ILE A 74 -52.41 -19.34 -16.12
N THR A 75 -53.43 -19.34 -16.98
CA THR A 75 -54.82 -19.61 -16.56
C THR A 75 -55.02 -21.09 -16.22
N GLY A 76 -56.13 -21.44 -15.55
CA GLY A 76 -56.42 -22.84 -15.21
C GLY A 76 -56.57 -23.72 -16.43
N ASP A 77 -57.30 -23.24 -17.43
CA ASP A 77 -57.52 -23.97 -18.67
C ASP A 77 -56.20 -24.13 -19.45
N GLU A 78 -55.34 -23.10 -19.51
CA GLU A 78 -53.99 -23.18 -20.11
C GLU A 78 -53.08 -24.18 -19.38
N TRP A 79 -53.22 -24.33 -18.06
CA TRP A 79 -52.46 -25.29 -17.27
C TRP A 79 -52.96 -26.71 -17.50
N GLU A 80 -54.26 -26.92 -17.70
CA GLU A 80 -54.88 -28.25 -17.77
C GLU A 80 -55.05 -28.82 -19.18
N VAL A 81 -54.74 -28.06 -20.26
CA VAL A 81 -54.79 -28.59 -21.63
C VAL A 81 -53.95 -29.88 -21.74
N SER A 82 -54.68 -31.00 -21.86
CA SER A 82 -54.13 -32.33 -22.06
C SER A 82 -54.55 -32.78 -23.46
N ASP A 83 -53.57 -32.94 -24.35
CA ASP A 83 -53.79 -33.83 -25.46
C ASP A 83 -53.98 -35.23 -24.86
N SER A 84 -55.11 -35.84 -25.19
CA SER A 84 -55.60 -37.11 -24.65
C SER A 84 -54.47 -38.09 -24.30
N ASN A 85 -54.40 -38.45 -23.01
CA ASN A 85 -53.55 -39.45 -22.37
C ASN A 85 -52.16 -39.09 -21.76
N ARG A 86 -51.73 -37.83 -21.61
CA ARG A 86 -50.60 -37.50 -20.69
C ARG A 86 -50.77 -36.15 -19.98
N ASN A 87 -50.25 -36.06 -18.74
CA ASN A 87 -50.28 -34.88 -17.85
C ASN A 87 -50.00 -33.55 -18.57
N SER A 88 -50.71 -32.49 -18.15
CA SER A 88 -50.54 -31.05 -18.45
C SER A 88 -49.22 -30.63 -19.14
N PHE A 89 -49.34 -29.87 -20.23
CA PHE A 89 -48.22 -29.32 -21.02
C PHE A 89 -47.19 -28.54 -20.17
N TRP A 90 -47.65 -27.68 -19.26
CA TRP A 90 -46.78 -26.87 -18.39
C TRP A 90 -46.17 -27.66 -17.23
N PHE A 91 -46.91 -28.63 -16.68
CA PHE A 91 -46.42 -29.51 -15.64
C PHE A 91 -45.16 -30.26 -16.09
N ASN A 92 -45.15 -30.73 -17.35
CA ASN A 92 -44.01 -31.42 -17.95
C ASN A 92 -42.82 -30.50 -18.19
N TYR A 93 -43.03 -29.24 -18.58
CA TYR A 93 -41.91 -28.31 -18.75
C TYR A 93 -41.23 -27.95 -17.43
N VAL A 94 -41.98 -27.73 -16.35
CA VAL A 94 -41.39 -27.53 -15.03
C VAL A 94 -40.59 -28.78 -14.62
N ALA A 95 -41.14 -29.98 -14.85
CA ALA A 95 -40.43 -31.23 -14.55
C ALA A 95 -39.13 -31.41 -15.39
N GLN A 96 -39.12 -30.94 -16.64
CA GLN A 96 -37.94 -30.94 -17.50
C GLN A 96 -36.86 -29.96 -16.99
N GLU A 97 -37.23 -28.75 -16.60
CA GLU A 97 -36.28 -27.77 -16.04
C GLU A 97 -35.70 -28.25 -14.72
N ILE A 98 -36.53 -28.79 -13.82
CA ILE A 98 -36.05 -29.43 -12.58
C ILE A 98 -35.10 -30.60 -12.88
N SER A 99 -35.37 -31.39 -13.92
CA SER A 99 -34.47 -32.48 -14.31
C SER A 99 -33.14 -31.99 -14.87
N LYS A 100 -33.10 -30.84 -15.56
CA LYS A 100 -31.84 -30.21 -16.00
C LYS A 100 -31.01 -29.74 -14.80
N LEU A 101 -31.64 -29.02 -13.86
CA LEU A 101 -31.02 -28.55 -12.62
C LEU A 101 -30.55 -29.70 -11.70
N ARG A 102 -31.19 -30.87 -11.80
CA ARG A 102 -30.73 -32.07 -11.10
C ARG A 102 -29.49 -32.66 -11.78
N LYS A 103 -29.48 -32.72 -13.12
CA LYS A 103 -28.39 -33.32 -13.90
C LYS A 103 -27.11 -32.50 -13.85
N ASP A 104 -27.22 -31.17 -13.78
CA ASP A 104 -26.06 -30.27 -13.67
C ASP A 104 -25.50 -30.13 -12.25
N GLY A 105 -26.25 -30.67 -11.26
CA GLY A 105 -25.92 -30.73 -9.85
C GLY A 105 -26.50 -29.58 -9.02
N THR A 106 -27.16 -28.59 -9.62
CA THR A 106 -27.62 -27.36 -8.95
C THR A 106 -28.67 -27.58 -7.86
N ILE A 107 -29.47 -28.64 -7.96
CA ILE A 107 -30.38 -29.09 -6.90
C ILE A 107 -30.08 -30.51 -6.45
N THR A 108 -30.54 -30.86 -5.23
CA THR A 108 -30.57 -32.23 -4.73
C THR A 108 -31.97 -32.60 -4.22
N ASP A 109 -32.35 -33.88 -4.33
CA ASP A 109 -33.62 -34.42 -3.84
C ASP A 109 -33.57 -34.72 -2.34
N TRP A 110 -34.71 -34.57 -1.65
CA TRP A 110 -34.87 -34.92 -0.24
C TRP A 110 -34.50 -36.39 0.04
N ASN A 111 -34.89 -37.30 -0.85
CA ASN A 111 -34.43 -38.68 -0.85
C ASN A 111 -34.01 -39.07 -2.28
N PRO A 112 -32.72 -39.18 -2.58
CA PRO A 112 -32.27 -39.54 -3.94
C PRO A 112 -32.74 -40.93 -4.42
N GLY A 113 -33.04 -41.85 -3.49
CA GLY A 113 -33.52 -43.20 -3.80
C GLY A 113 -35.03 -43.29 -4.09
N ALA A 114 -35.80 -42.27 -3.69
CA ALA A 114 -37.24 -42.20 -3.92
C ALA A 114 -37.57 -40.81 -4.48
N ARG A 115 -38.00 -40.69 -5.73
CA ARG A 115 -38.33 -39.38 -6.35
C ARG A 115 -39.54 -38.72 -5.68
N THR A 116 -39.31 -38.11 -4.52
CA THR A 116 -40.35 -37.51 -3.66
C THR A 116 -40.93 -36.22 -4.22
N GLY A 117 -40.28 -35.63 -5.23
CA GLY A 117 -40.67 -34.33 -5.76
C GLY A 117 -40.38 -33.18 -4.81
N ILE A 118 -39.43 -33.35 -3.88
CA ILE A 118 -38.98 -32.33 -2.93
C ILE A 118 -37.49 -32.09 -3.14
N TRP A 119 -37.09 -30.83 -3.31
CA TRP A 119 -35.72 -30.45 -3.66
C TRP A 119 -35.23 -29.25 -2.86
N ARG A 120 -33.91 -29.10 -2.81
CA ARG A 120 -33.24 -27.87 -2.39
C ARG A 120 -32.08 -27.54 -3.31
N LEU A 121 -31.67 -26.28 -3.32
CA LEU A 121 -30.45 -25.85 -4.02
C LEU A 121 -29.19 -26.35 -3.30
N THR A 122 -28.16 -26.66 -4.08
CA THR A 122 -26.82 -27.04 -3.60
C THR A 122 -25.76 -26.05 -4.07
N HIS A 123 -25.81 -25.61 -5.33
CA HIS A 123 -24.86 -24.64 -5.93
C HIS A 123 -25.36 -24.06 -7.26
N LEU A 124 -24.93 -22.85 -7.63
CA LEU A 124 -25.25 -22.19 -8.92
C LEU A 124 -23.98 -22.10 -9.80
N LYS A 125 -24.00 -22.64 -11.02
CA LYS A 125 -22.87 -22.51 -11.97
C LYS A 125 -22.90 -21.17 -12.71
N GLY A 126 -21.77 -20.45 -12.73
CA GLY A 126 -21.58 -19.23 -13.54
C GLY A 126 -21.41 -17.91 -12.76
N ILE A 127 -21.32 -17.94 -11.44
CA ILE A 127 -21.00 -16.78 -10.59
C ILE A 127 -20.01 -17.24 -9.51
N SER A 128 -18.79 -16.70 -9.53
CA SER A 128 -17.83 -16.86 -8.42
C SER A 128 -18.20 -15.90 -7.30
N SER A 129 -18.31 -16.45 -6.08
CA SER A 129 -18.81 -15.85 -4.83
C SER A 129 -20.35 -15.72 -4.82
N VAL A 130 -21.09 -16.21 -3.84
CA VAL A 130 -20.79 -16.41 -2.41
C VAL A 130 -21.79 -17.44 -1.87
N GLU A 131 -21.41 -18.24 -0.87
CA GLU A 131 -22.42 -18.63 0.13
C GLU A 131 -23.04 -17.35 0.74
N PRO A 132 -24.35 -17.32 1.02
CA PRO A 132 -24.76 -17.80 2.34
C PRO A 132 -26.04 -18.64 2.28
N PRO A 133 -26.14 -19.70 3.10
CA PRO A 133 -26.67 -19.42 4.43
C PRO A 133 -26.03 -20.21 5.58
N VAL A 134 -25.52 -19.44 6.55
CA VAL A 134 -26.25 -19.16 7.79
C VAL A 134 -26.32 -17.64 7.98
N GLY A 135 -27.53 -17.04 8.04
CA GLY A 135 -27.73 -15.60 8.32
C GLY A 135 -27.88 -14.67 7.10
N SER A 136 -28.99 -14.73 6.38
CA SER A 136 -29.30 -13.82 5.25
C SER A 136 -29.46 -12.36 5.72
N THR A 137 -28.57 -11.47 5.29
CA THR A 137 -28.60 -10.04 5.61
C THR A 137 -29.52 -9.28 4.64
N ASN A 138 -30.52 -8.57 5.14
CA ASN A 138 -31.38 -7.70 4.33
C ASN A 138 -30.62 -6.45 3.85
N CYS A 139 -31.06 -5.85 2.74
CA CYS A 139 -30.56 -4.57 2.26
C CYS A 139 -31.66 -3.51 2.37
N TRP A 140 -31.39 -2.40 3.02
CA TRP A 140 -32.36 -1.34 3.33
C TRP A 140 -31.99 -0.03 2.63
N ILE A 141 -32.97 0.84 2.43
CA ILE A 141 -32.73 2.26 2.11
C ILE A 141 -33.27 3.08 3.27
N TRP A 142 -32.53 4.11 3.67
CA TRP A 142 -32.99 5.03 4.69
C TRP A 142 -32.76 6.48 4.27
N SER A 143 -33.82 7.29 4.31
CA SER A 143 -33.72 8.72 4.09
C SER A 143 -33.15 9.45 5.30
N VAL A 144 -32.21 10.35 5.08
CA VAL A 144 -31.56 11.17 6.12
C VAL A 144 -31.46 12.62 5.63
N ASP A 145 -31.64 13.59 6.51
CA ASP A 145 -31.39 15.00 6.16
C ASP A 145 -29.89 15.31 6.07
N PRO A 146 -29.47 16.39 5.39
CA PRO A 146 -28.06 16.69 5.16
C PRO A 146 -27.22 16.86 6.43
N LYS A 147 -27.80 17.36 7.53
CA LYS A 147 -27.07 17.62 8.76
C LYS A 147 -26.87 16.32 9.55
N ASN A 148 -27.94 15.54 9.73
CA ASN A 148 -27.86 14.23 10.35
C ASN A 148 -27.00 13.26 9.53
N TRP A 149 -26.97 13.36 8.20
CA TRP A 149 -26.04 12.59 7.35
C TRP A 149 -24.57 12.80 7.72
N THR A 150 -24.20 14.03 8.08
CA THR A 150 -22.85 14.35 8.53
C THR A 150 -22.54 13.62 9.84
N ILE A 151 -23.53 13.47 10.71
CA ILE A 151 -23.43 12.71 11.97
C ILE A 151 -23.30 11.21 11.69
N VAL A 152 -24.12 10.65 10.79
CA VAL A 152 -24.02 9.25 10.36
C VAL A 152 -22.62 8.92 9.86
N LYS A 153 -22.08 9.73 8.95
CA LYS A 153 -20.77 9.52 8.34
C LYS A 153 -19.63 9.62 9.35
N ASN A 154 -19.72 10.54 10.31
CA ASN A 154 -18.62 10.80 11.25
C ASN A 154 -18.65 9.87 12.46
N LYS A 155 -19.85 9.63 13.02
CA LYS A 155 -20.02 8.82 14.23
C LYS A 155 -20.30 7.34 13.93
N ASN A 156 -20.60 6.99 12.68
CA ASN A 156 -20.98 5.63 12.27
C ASN A 156 -22.10 5.05 13.14
N ILE A 157 -23.15 5.85 13.35
CA ILE A 157 -24.34 5.43 14.10
C ILE A 157 -25.59 5.78 13.30
N TRP A 158 -26.65 5.03 13.56
CA TRP A 158 -27.99 5.34 13.10
C TRP A 158 -28.99 5.20 14.24
N ALA A 159 -30.15 5.85 14.13
CA ALA A 159 -31.18 5.78 15.14
C ALA A 159 -32.58 5.80 14.55
N SER A 160 -33.53 5.37 15.38
CA SER A 160 -34.94 5.31 15.06
C SER A 160 -35.78 5.91 16.18
N LYS A 161 -36.88 6.57 15.79
CA LYS A 161 -37.94 7.02 16.71
C LYS A 161 -38.75 5.85 17.29
N ILE A 162 -38.62 4.66 16.70
CA ILE A 162 -39.31 3.45 17.11
C ILE A 162 -38.42 2.71 18.10
N THR A 163 -38.95 2.36 19.27
CA THR A 163 -38.20 1.71 20.33
C THR A 163 -37.98 0.22 20.06
N GLN A 164 -39.04 -0.57 20.15
CA GLN A 164 -38.91 -2.04 20.23
C GLN A 164 -39.11 -2.71 18.86
N LYS A 165 -40.11 -2.27 18.09
CA LYS A 165 -40.49 -2.88 16.81
C LYS A 165 -39.44 -2.75 15.69
N ILE A 166 -38.51 -1.79 15.82
CA ILE A 166 -37.43 -1.65 14.83
C ILE A 166 -36.35 -2.72 15.01
N ARG A 167 -36.11 -3.15 16.26
CA ARG A 167 -35.11 -4.16 16.61
C ARG A 167 -35.45 -5.53 16.02
N ASP A 168 -36.74 -5.83 15.91
CA ASP A 168 -37.23 -7.07 15.30
C ASP A 168 -37.06 -7.09 13.77
N ARG A 169 -37.00 -5.90 13.14
CA ARG A 169 -37.02 -5.72 11.69
C ARG A 169 -35.63 -5.54 11.09
N VAL A 170 -34.78 -4.75 11.73
CA VAL A 170 -33.43 -4.45 11.26
C VAL A 170 -32.46 -5.11 12.21
N ARG A 171 -31.70 -6.08 11.72
CA ARG A 171 -30.80 -6.90 12.54
C ARG A 171 -29.34 -6.57 12.25
N PRO A 172 -28.43 -6.85 13.20
CA PRO A 172 -27.00 -6.83 12.88
C PRO A 172 -26.68 -7.74 11.69
N GLY A 173 -25.80 -7.28 10.82
CA GLY A 173 -25.46 -7.86 9.53
C GLY A 173 -26.24 -7.26 8.35
N ASP A 174 -27.43 -6.71 8.57
CA ASP A 174 -28.20 -6.04 7.52
C ASP A 174 -27.42 -4.85 6.94
N LYS A 175 -27.63 -4.55 5.67
CA LYS A 175 -27.00 -3.43 4.95
C LYS A 175 -27.98 -2.29 4.79
N VAL A 176 -27.49 -1.05 4.78
CA VAL A 176 -28.31 0.15 4.57
C VAL A 176 -27.66 1.11 3.61
N ILE A 177 -28.45 1.66 2.69
CA ILE A 177 -28.08 2.72 1.75
C ILE A 177 -28.76 4.02 2.19
N PHE A 178 -27.98 5.06 2.41
CA PHE A 178 -28.51 6.36 2.83
C PHE A 178 -28.84 7.25 1.64
N TYR A 179 -30.10 7.67 1.58
CA TYR A 179 -30.60 8.69 0.66
C TYR A 179 -30.62 10.04 1.37
N VAL A 180 -29.84 11.00 0.87
CA VAL A 180 -29.74 12.33 1.49
C VAL A 180 -30.80 13.26 0.92
N ILE A 181 -31.76 13.64 1.78
CA ILE A 181 -32.90 14.48 1.46
C ILE A 181 -32.41 15.87 1.01
N GLY A 182 -33.03 16.44 -0.01
CA GLY A 182 -32.66 17.74 -0.59
C GLY A 182 -31.54 17.64 -1.63
N LYS A 183 -30.53 16.79 -1.41
CA LYS A 183 -29.46 16.52 -2.39
C LYS A 183 -29.91 15.59 -3.52
N LYS A 184 -30.95 14.78 -3.29
CA LYS A 184 -31.51 13.82 -4.27
C LYS A 184 -30.49 12.76 -4.70
N GLU A 185 -29.65 12.33 -3.77
CA GLU A 185 -28.53 11.42 -4.01
C GLU A 185 -28.48 10.31 -2.95
N PHE A 186 -28.09 9.11 -3.38
CA PHE A 186 -27.59 8.09 -2.46
C PHE A 186 -26.13 8.40 -2.14
N GLN A 187 -25.77 8.52 -0.86
CA GLN A 187 -24.44 9.03 -0.46
C GLN A 187 -23.56 8.04 0.32
N GLY A 188 -24.11 6.90 0.75
CA GLY A 188 -23.28 5.83 1.33
C GLY A 188 -24.04 4.57 1.68
N ILE A 189 -23.28 3.51 1.87
CA ILE A 189 -23.68 2.14 2.14
C ILE A 189 -22.96 1.66 3.39
N PHE A 190 -23.70 1.13 4.35
CA PHE A 190 -23.20 0.65 5.64
C PHE A 190 -23.78 -0.72 5.96
N GLU A 191 -23.16 -1.39 6.91
CA GLU A 191 -23.66 -2.58 7.59
C GLU A 191 -24.08 -2.21 9.01
N PHE A 192 -25.22 -2.68 9.48
CA PHE A 192 -25.61 -2.62 10.88
C PHE A 192 -24.73 -3.60 11.66
N PHE A 193 -23.87 -3.10 12.53
CA PHE A 193 -22.75 -3.90 13.07
C PHE A 193 -23.04 -4.53 14.44
N GLU A 194 -23.77 -3.83 15.31
CA GLU A 194 -24.11 -4.28 16.66
C GLU A 194 -25.62 -4.28 16.89
N GLU A 195 -26.09 -4.94 17.95
CA GLU A 195 -27.49 -4.91 18.37
C GLU A 195 -27.97 -3.50 18.70
N TRP A 196 -29.27 -3.27 18.54
CA TRP A 196 -29.88 -2.00 18.92
C TRP A 196 -29.78 -1.76 20.43
N TYR A 197 -29.43 -0.53 20.81
CA TYR A 197 -29.32 -0.09 22.20
C TYR A 197 -30.11 1.20 22.45
N ASP A 198 -30.44 1.45 23.70
CA ASP A 198 -31.15 2.68 24.10
C ASP A 198 -30.19 3.87 24.16
N ALA A 199 -30.59 4.99 23.53
CA ALA A 199 -29.86 6.24 23.55
C ALA A 199 -29.75 6.78 24.99
N LYS A 200 -28.55 7.22 25.38
CA LYS A 200 -28.28 7.79 26.72
C LYS A 200 -28.28 9.31 26.74
N GLU A 201 -28.04 9.92 25.60
CA GLU A 201 -27.92 11.37 25.41
C GLU A 201 -28.39 11.74 23.99
N PRO A 202 -28.81 13.00 23.75
CA PRO A 202 -29.14 13.48 22.41
C PRO A 202 -27.89 13.53 21.52
N VAL A 203 -28.02 13.05 20.28
CA VAL A 203 -26.93 12.95 19.31
C VAL A 203 -27.24 13.61 17.96
N TRP A 204 -28.52 13.74 17.61
CA TRP A 204 -28.97 14.23 16.30
C TRP A 204 -29.14 15.75 16.27
N ASP A 205 -29.01 16.39 15.10
CA ASP A 205 -29.08 17.87 14.96
C ASP A 205 -30.43 18.44 15.41
N ASP A 206 -31.50 17.64 15.31
CA ASP A 206 -32.85 17.99 15.73
C ASP A 206 -33.14 17.69 17.22
N GLU A 207 -32.16 17.17 17.96
CA GLU A 207 -32.25 16.95 19.41
C GLU A 207 -31.53 18.06 20.18
N THR A 208 -32.27 18.83 20.98
CA THR A 208 -31.68 19.84 21.89
C THR A 208 -31.41 19.25 23.27
N ASP A 209 -32.44 19.14 24.12
CA ASP A 209 -32.35 18.66 25.50
C ASP A 209 -33.11 17.34 25.73
N SER A 210 -33.75 16.80 24.69
CA SER A 210 -34.59 15.59 24.77
C SER A 210 -34.26 14.60 23.67
N ILE A 211 -34.26 13.31 24.01
CA ILE A 211 -33.97 12.20 23.09
C ILE A 211 -35.21 11.92 22.23
N LEU A 212 -35.12 12.24 20.93
CA LEU A 212 -36.15 11.99 19.93
C LEU A 212 -35.98 10.62 19.25
N TYR A 213 -34.77 10.09 19.20
CA TYR A 213 -34.43 8.80 18.59
C TYR A 213 -33.91 7.81 19.64
N PRO A 214 -34.81 7.20 20.45
CA PRO A 214 -34.43 6.42 21.62
C PRO A 214 -33.72 5.11 21.28
N SER A 215 -33.86 4.56 20.08
CA SER A 215 -33.14 3.33 19.69
C SER A 215 -32.04 3.67 18.70
N GLN A 216 -30.81 3.30 19.06
CA GLN A 216 -29.61 3.51 18.27
C GLN A 216 -28.96 2.19 17.88
N ILE A 217 -28.20 2.22 16.80
CA ILE A 217 -27.45 1.08 16.29
C ILE A 217 -26.14 1.57 15.68
N LYS A 218 -25.06 0.82 15.91
CA LYS A 218 -23.76 1.14 15.30
C LYS A 218 -23.71 0.64 13.86
N LEU A 219 -23.06 1.44 13.02
CA LEU A 219 -22.83 1.15 11.63
C LEU A 219 -21.36 0.84 11.38
N LYS A 220 -21.11 0.06 10.33
CA LYS A 220 -19.80 -0.14 9.74
C LYS A 220 -19.85 0.32 8.29
N PRO A 221 -19.09 1.35 7.87
CA PRO A 221 -19.12 1.83 6.50
C PRO A 221 -18.63 0.75 5.55
N LEU A 222 -19.43 0.45 4.52
CA LEU A 222 -19.07 -0.46 3.44
C LEU A 222 -18.63 0.31 2.18
N LYS A 223 -19.29 1.44 1.90
CA LYS A 223 -18.97 2.30 0.75
C LYS A 223 -19.50 3.71 0.95
N ILE A 224 -18.74 4.72 0.54
CA ILE A 224 -19.20 6.12 0.52
C ILE A 224 -18.97 6.65 -0.90
N GLY A 225 -19.97 7.33 -1.45
CA GLY A 225 -19.93 7.84 -2.82
C GLY A 225 -21.29 8.44 -3.16
N SER A 226 -21.38 9.25 -4.22
CA SER A 226 -22.64 9.91 -4.58
C SER A 226 -23.23 9.35 -5.87
N VAL A 227 -24.50 8.95 -5.81
CA VAL A 227 -25.28 8.54 -6.98
C VAL A 227 -26.57 9.33 -7.01
N LYS A 228 -26.73 10.18 -8.03
CA LYS A 228 -27.98 10.92 -8.28
C LYS A 228 -29.12 9.95 -8.55
N VAL A 229 -30.18 10.07 -7.76
CA VAL A 229 -31.30 9.12 -7.77
C VAL A 229 -31.93 9.02 -9.15
N TYR A 230 -32.22 10.14 -9.80
CA TYR A 230 -32.94 10.15 -11.08
C TYR A 230 -32.07 9.65 -12.25
N ASP A 231 -30.75 9.66 -12.11
CA ASP A 231 -29.82 9.18 -13.13
C ASP A 231 -29.73 7.64 -13.13
N VAL A 232 -30.06 7.02 -11.98
CA VAL A 232 -30.03 5.57 -11.79
C VAL A 232 -31.44 4.95 -11.69
N ALA A 233 -32.49 5.76 -11.50
CA ALA A 233 -33.84 5.27 -11.22
C ALA A 233 -34.34 4.21 -12.22
N SER A 234 -34.08 4.40 -13.52
CA SER A 234 -34.48 3.45 -14.57
C SER A 234 -33.78 2.09 -14.51
N LYS A 235 -32.68 1.99 -13.76
CA LYS A 235 -31.91 0.76 -13.55
C LYS A 235 -32.29 0.01 -12.27
N LEU A 236 -33.08 0.63 -11.38
CA LEU A 236 -33.43 0.06 -10.08
C LEU A 236 -34.86 -0.48 -10.08
N GLN A 237 -34.98 -1.76 -9.75
CA GLN A 237 -36.25 -2.49 -9.76
C GLN A 237 -37.20 -2.04 -8.64
N MET A 238 -36.68 -1.43 -7.57
CA MET A 238 -37.49 -0.84 -6.50
C MET A 238 -38.40 0.30 -6.98
N PHE A 239 -38.14 0.90 -8.14
CA PHE A 239 -38.99 1.92 -8.73
C PHE A 239 -39.87 1.31 -9.83
N SER A 240 -41.15 1.14 -9.52
CA SER A 240 -42.14 0.60 -10.48
C SER A 240 -42.39 1.50 -11.69
N ASN A 241 -42.15 2.81 -11.55
CA ASN A 241 -42.23 3.77 -12.63
C ASN A 241 -41.12 4.82 -12.45
N PRO A 242 -39.93 4.58 -13.04
CA PRO A 242 -38.74 5.40 -12.78
C PRO A 242 -38.80 6.81 -13.39
N ASP A 243 -39.65 7.02 -14.40
CA ASP A 243 -39.79 8.32 -15.09
C ASP A 243 -40.69 9.30 -14.29
N ASP A 244 -41.55 8.79 -13.40
CA ASP A 244 -42.36 9.62 -12.52
C ASP A 244 -41.61 9.94 -11.21
N LYS A 245 -41.02 11.15 -11.17
CA LYS A 245 -40.30 11.67 -10.00
C LYS A 245 -41.13 11.67 -8.72
N ARG A 246 -42.47 11.79 -8.80
CA ARG A 246 -43.33 11.76 -7.61
C ARG A 246 -43.35 10.35 -7.02
N LEU A 247 -43.47 9.33 -7.85
CA LEU A 247 -43.48 7.92 -7.42
C LEU A 247 -42.11 7.46 -6.91
N VAL A 248 -41.02 7.89 -7.56
CA VAL A 248 -39.64 7.67 -7.08
C VAL A 248 -39.45 8.28 -5.69
N ASN A 249 -39.85 9.53 -5.49
CA ASN A 249 -39.75 10.19 -4.18
C ASN A 249 -40.64 9.54 -3.12
N LEU A 250 -41.78 8.95 -3.51
CA LEU A 250 -42.65 8.23 -2.60
C LEU A 250 -41.97 6.97 -2.03
N VAL A 251 -41.24 6.23 -2.87
CA VAL A 251 -40.44 5.07 -2.43
C VAL A 251 -39.31 5.49 -1.50
N LEU A 252 -38.66 6.63 -1.77
CA LEU A 252 -37.54 7.11 -0.95
C LEU A 252 -37.97 7.80 0.35
N LYS A 253 -39.24 8.16 0.48
CA LYS A 253 -39.78 8.79 1.68
C LYS A 253 -39.66 7.82 2.87
N GLY A 254 -38.81 8.16 3.84
CA GLY A 254 -38.77 7.47 5.13
C GLY A 254 -40.02 7.79 5.95
N GLY A 255 -40.58 6.77 6.60
CA GLY A 255 -41.81 6.90 7.38
C GLY A 255 -41.58 6.62 8.87
N GLY A 256 -41.79 7.62 9.73
CA GLY A 256 -42.00 7.42 11.17
C GLY A 256 -40.91 6.69 11.95
N GLY A 257 -39.66 6.70 11.48
CA GLY A 257 -38.54 5.97 12.09
C GLY A 257 -38.27 4.58 11.51
N TYR A 258 -38.95 4.17 10.44
CA TYR A 258 -38.61 2.95 9.68
C TYR A 258 -37.78 3.27 8.44
N PRO A 259 -37.07 2.28 7.87
CA PRO A 259 -36.46 2.39 6.54
C PRO A 259 -37.47 2.86 5.48
N SER A 260 -36.96 3.48 4.43
CA SER A 260 -37.71 3.85 3.22
C SER A 260 -38.26 2.60 2.51
N ASN A 261 -38.90 2.77 1.36
CA ASN A 261 -39.57 1.70 0.61
C ASN A 261 -40.68 1.01 1.44
N ASN A 262 -41.47 1.80 2.16
CA ASN A 262 -42.51 1.33 3.07
C ASN A 262 -42.00 0.31 4.12
N GLY A 263 -40.74 0.45 4.55
CA GLY A 263 -40.12 -0.47 5.51
C GLY A 263 -39.88 -1.87 4.97
N LYS A 264 -39.75 -2.03 3.64
CA LYS A 264 -39.37 -3.29 2.99
C LYS A 264 -37.92 -3.22 2.50
N PRO A 265 -37.16 -4.33 2.60
CA PRO A 265 -35.83 -4.38 2.06
C PRO A 265 -35.87 -4.26 0.52
N ILE A 266 -34.80 -3.72 -0.04
CA ILE A 266 -34.57 -3.69 -1.48
C ILE A 266 -33.96 -5.00 -1.96
N LEU A 267 -34.09 -5.26 -3.26
CA LEU A 267 -33.47 -6.41 -3.88
C LEU A 267 -31.94 -6.28 -3.85
N TYR A 268 -31.26 -7.42 -3.76
CA TYR A 268 -29.80 -7.44 -3.74
C TYR A 268 -29.21 -6.92 -5.06
N GLU A 269 -29.92 -7.08 -6.18
CA GLU A 269 -29.54 -6.53 -7.48
C GLU A 269 -29.52 -5.00 -7.47
N ASP A 270 -30.53 -4.36 -6.86
CA ASP A 270 -30.58 -2.90 -6.73
C ASP A 270 -29.45 -2.40 -5.82
N TYR A 271 -29.18 -3.13 -4.73
CA TYR A 271 -28.03 -2.89 -3.88
C TYR A 271 -26.71 -2.98 -4.66
N LYS A 272 -26.54 -4.02 -5.49
CA LYS A 272 -25.32 -4.24 -6.28
C LYS A 272 -25.11 -3.13 -7.30
N ILE A 273 -26.16 -2.72 -8.00
CA ILE A 273 -26.11 -1.60 -8.96
C ILE A 273 -25.67 -0.32 -8.25
N LEU A 274 -26.26 0.00 -7.10
CA LEU A 274 -25.88 1.18 -6.32
C LEU A 274 -24.46 1.06 -5.77
N TYR A 275 -24.04 -0.12 -5.31
CA TYR A 275 -22.69 -0.39 -4.83
C TYR A 275 -21.65 -0.22 -5.95
N GLU A 276 -21.94 -0.66 -7.17
CA GLU A 276 -21.07 -0.51 -8.34
C GLU A 276 -21.05 0.92 -8.88
N LEU A 277 -22.18 1.62 -8.90
CA LEU A 277 -22.24 3.01 -9.38
C LEU A 277 -21.59 3.99 -8.41
N MET A 278 -21.67 3.73 -7.10
CA MET A 278 -20.84 4.41 -6.10
C MET A 278 -19.33 4.14 -6.29
N SER A 279 -18.96 3.17 -7.14
CA SER A 279 -17.58 2.87 -7.53
C SER A 279 -17.12 3.63 -8.79
N ASN A 280 -18.05 4.07 -9.65
CA ASN A 280 -17.74 4.58 -11.00
C ASN A 280 -18.10 6.06 -11.22
N ASN A 281 -18.90 6.69 -10.36
CA ASN A 281 -19.15 8.14 -10.40
C ASN A 281 -18.20 8.90 -9.46
N ASN A 282 -16.92 8.97 -9.83
CA ASN A 282 -15.97 9.93 -9.25
C ASN A 282 -15.74 11.07 -10.25
N SER A 283 -16.72 11.97 -10.34
CA SER A 283 -16.48 13.35 -10.78
C SER A 283 -16.48 14.24 -9.55
N ASP A 284 -15.27 14.70 -9.19
CA ASP A 284 -14.95 15.86 -8.36
C ASP A 284 -15.84 16.11 -7.13
N THR A 285 -15.42 15.55 -5.98
CA THR A 285 -15.42 16.13 -4.62
C THR A 285 -15.27 15.02 -3.56
N SER A 286 -14.13 14.31 -3.56
CA SER A 286 -13.69 13.53 -2.39
C SER A 286 -12.62 14.29 -1.63
N ASP A 287 -12.87 15.59 -1.37
CA ASP A 287 -11.97 16.37 -0.52
C ASP A 287 -11.92 15.71 0.86
N LYS A 288 -10.71 15.28 1.20
CA LYS A 288 -10.36 14.67 2.47
C LYS A 288 -10.56 15.71 3.56
N ASP A 289 -11.11 15.27 4.70
CA ASP A 289 -11.15 16.11 5.90
C ASP A 289 -9.72 16.58 6.24
N PRO A 290 -9.43 17.89 6.20
CA PRO A 290 -8.11 18.42 6.54
C PRO A 290 -7.64 18.04 7.94
N GLU A 291 -8.56 17.73 8.85
CA GLU A 291 -8.28 17.35 10.22
C GLU A 291 -7.97 15.85 10.40
N ALA A 292 -8.11 15.04 9.34
CA ALA A 292 -7.80 13.61 9.37
C ALA A 292 -6.32 13.39 9.69
N LYS A 293 -6.06 12.76 10.84
CA LYS A 293 -4.72 12.38 11.29
C LYS A 293 -4.27 11.07 10.65
N LEU A 294 -2.96 10.80 10.69
CA LEU A 294 -2.45 9.48 10.35
C LEU A 294 -3.07 8.41 11.25
N PRO A 295 -3.56 7.30 10.68
CA PRO A 295 -3.99 6.15 11.47
C PRO A 295 -2.87 5.66 12.37
N MET A 296 -3.22 5.33 13.62
CA MET A 296 -2.28 4.79 14.59
C MET A 296 -1.88 3.37 14.19
N LEU A 297 -0.59 3.06 14.30
CA LEU A 297 -0.04 1.75 13.99
C LEU A 297 0.09 0.90 15.25
N SER A 298 -0.29 -0.37 15.16
CA SER A 298 -0.05 -1.34 16.22
C SER A 298 1.39 -1.84 16.20
N THR A 299 1.83 -2.50 17.27
CA THR A 299 3.13 -3.19 17.31
C THR A 299 3.26 -4.24 16.21
N SER A 300 2.15 -4.89 15.83
CA SER A 300 2.12 -5.85 14.73
C SER A 300 2.33 -5.20 13.36
N ASP A 301 1.73 -4.02 13.12
CA ASP A 301 1.92 -3.28 11.87
C ASP A 301 3.38 -2.81 11.74
N ILE A 302 4.00 -2.39 12.85
CA ILE A 302 5.41 -1.98 12.86
C ILE A 302 6.33 -3.16 12.55
N GLN A 303 6.07 -4.32 13.16
CA GLN A 303 6.85 -5.53 12.92
C GLN A 303 6.74 -5.98 11.46
N GLU A 304 5.51 -6.08 10.94
CA GLU A 304 5.28 -6.46 9.55
C GLU A 304 5.92 -5.48 8.56
N GLY A 305 5.81 -4.18 8.83
CA GLY A 305 6.44 -3.15 7.99
C GLY A 305 7.96 -3.22 8.02
N TYR A 306 8.56 -3.48 9.18
CA TYR A 306 9.99 -3.74 9.30
C TYR A 306 10.40 -4.98 8.49
N ASP A 307 9.66 -6.08 8.60
CA ASP A 307 9.97 -7.31 7.87
C ASP A 307 9.93 -7.10 6.36
N LEU A 308 9.00 -6.28 5.86
CA LEU A 308 8.94 -5.91 4.44
C LEU A 308 10.11 -5.02 4.01
N ILE A 309 10.46 -4.00 4.79
CA ILE A 309 11.62 -3.12 4.49
C ILE A 309 12.93 -3.91 4.53
N SER A 310 13.08 -4.80 5.51
CA SER A 310 14.29 -5.60 5.71
C SER A 310 14.57 -6.60 4.57
N LYS A 311 13.60 -6.83 3.67
CA LYS A 311 13.79 -7.62 2.44
C LYS A 311 14.59 -6.87 1.38
N GLU A 312 14.58 -5.54 1.41
CA GLU A 312 15.18 -4.68 0.39
C GLU A 312 16.32 -3.83 0.94
N LEU A 313 16.20 -3.32 2.17
CA LEU A 313 17.12 -2.37 2.78
C LEU A 313 17.62 -2.88 4.14
N LEU A 314 18.91 -2.69 4.39
CA LEU A 314 19.56 -3.01 5.66
C LEU A 314 19.47 -1.84 6.65
N ILE A 315 18.26 -1.59 7.13
CA ILE A 315 18.00 -0.53 8.13
C ILE A 315 17.71 -1.18 9.49
N PRO A 316 18.35 -0.72 10.59
CA PRO A 316 18.04 -1.20 11.93
C PRO A 316 16.58 -0.94 12.32
N LYS A 317 15.99 -1.87 13.08
CA LYS A 317 14.58 -1.77 13.50
C LYS A 317 14.33 -0.53 14.37
N GLU A 318 15.31 -0.16 15.18
CA GLU A 318 15.27 1.01 16.06
C GLU A 318 15.07 2.29 15.25
N LYS A 319 15.73 2.38 14.07
CA LYS A 319 15.58 3.52 13.16
C LYS A 319 14.22 3.58 12.50
N ILE A 320 13.66 2.43 12.13
CA ILE A 320 12.27 2.36 11.65
C ILE A 320 11.29 2.85 12.72
N ILE A 321 11.46 2.41 13.97
CA ILE A 321 10.62 2.86 15.09
C ILE A 321 10.76 4.37 15.31
N GLU A 322 11.98 4.91 15.25
CA GLU A 322 12.25 6.35 15.35
C GLU A 322 11.48 7.14 14.27
N ILE A 323 11.54 6.68 13.01
CA ILE A 323 10.84 7.33 11.88
C ILE A 323 9.32 7.30 12.08
N ILE A 324 8.77 6.13 12.41
CA ILE A 324 7.33 5.97 12.59
C ILE A 324 6.82 6.80 13.77
N THR A 325 7.56 6.85 14.88
CA THR A 325 7.22 7.66 16.05
C THR A 325 7.16 9.14 15.70
N ALA A 326 8.15 9.64 14.95
CA ALA A 326 8.17 11.02 14.50
C ALA A 326 7.02 11.37 13.54
N LEU A 327 6.74 10.49 12.56
CA LEU A 327 5.64 10.68 11.61
C LEU A 327 4.27 10.70 12.30
N LEU A 328 4.01 9.76 13.22
CA LEU A 328 2.75 9.68 13.98
C LEU A 328 2.58 10.88 14.93
N SER A 329 3.69 11.43 15.44
CA SER A 329 3.70 12.64 16.27
C SER A 329 3.42 13.94 15.49
N GLY A 330 3.23 13.86 14.17
CA GLY A 330 2.93 15.02 13.32
C GLY A 330 4.14 15.72 12.74
N ARG A 331 5.36 15.20 12.95
CA ARG A 331 6.59 15.79 12.40
C ARG A 331 6.85 15.30 10.98
N HIS A 332 7.53 16.14 10.21
CA HIS A 332 8.17 15.77 8.95
C HIS A 332 9.51 15.08 9.24
N ILE A 333 10.14 14.47 8.25
CA ILE A 333 11.38 13.69 8.46
C ILE A 333 12.51 14.21 7.59
N LEU A 334 13.71 14.28 8.16
CA LEU A 334 14.97 14.41 7.44
C LEU A 334 15.78 13.13 7.65
N LEU A 335 15.91 12.33 6.60
CA LEU A 335 16.77 11.15 6.58
C LEU A 335 18.18 11.59 6.17
N ALA A 336 19.11 11.57 7.11
CA ALA A 336 20.49 11.92 6.85
C ALA A 336 21.36 10.68 6.86
N GLY A 337 22.39 10.64 6.02
CA GLY A 337 23.34 9.54 6.06
C GLY A 337 24.31 9.55 4.89
N PRO A 338 25.28 8.63 4.90
CA PRO A 338 26.20 8.44 3.79
C PRO A 338 25.49 8.18 2.46
N ILE A 339 26.18 8.44 1.35
CA ILE A 339 25.66 8.11 0.02
C ILE A 339 25.40 6.61 -0.08
N GLY A 340 24.30 6.22 -0.74
CA GLY A 340 24.02 4.80 -1.00
C GLY A 340 23.51 3.98 0.19
N THR A 341 23.07 4.60 1.30
CA THR A 341 22.42 3.91 2.42
C THR A 341 20.92 3.63 2.21
N GLY A 342 20.37 3.98 1.05
CA GLY A 342 18.96 3.70 0.70
C GLY A 342 17.95 4.71 1.26
N LYS A 343 18.37 5.96 1.55
CA LYS A 343 17.51 7.02 2.11
C LYS A 343 16.28 7.31 1.25
N THR A 344 16.47 7.54 -0.05
CA THR A 344 15.38 7.86 -0.98
C THR A 344 14.45 6.66 -1.17
N ALA A 345 14.99 5.43 -1.24
CA ALA A 345 14.20 4.21 -1.26
C ALA A 345 13.39 4.03 0.03
N LEU A 346 13.97 4.31 1.20
CA LEU A 346 13.26 4.24 2.47
C LEU A 346 12.14 5.28 2.55
N ALA A 347 12.39 6.50 2.07
CA ALA A 347 11.42 7.59 2.05
C ALA A 347 10.15 7.25 1.25
N THR A 348 10.27 6.46 0.19
CA THR A 348 9.13 6.02 -0.63
C THR A 348 8.46 4.76 -0.10
N LEU A 349 9.23 3.83 0.49
CA LEU A 349 8.71 2.58 1.03
C LEU A 349 7.88 2.77 2.30
N ILE A 350 8.28 3.68 3.19
CA ILE A 350 7.59 3.93 4.47
C ILE A 350 6.11 4.28 4.29
N PRO A 351 5.72 5.33 3.53
CA PRO A 351 4.33 5.69 3.32
C PRO A 351 3.49 4.56 2.73
N LYS A 352 4.08 3.81 1.80
CA LYS A 352 3.43 2.68 1.10
C LYS A 352 3.19 1.49 2.03
N ILE A 353 4.18 1.13 2.85
CA ILE A 353 4.17 -0.10 3.65
C ILE A 353 3.36 0.07 4.93
N PHE A 354 3.64 1.10 5.72
CA PHE A 354 3.11 1.16 7.08
C PHE A 354 1.62 1.49 7.14
N TRP A 355 1.09 2.21 6.15
CA TRP A 355 -0.34 2.52 6.05
C TRP A 355 -1.09 1.68 5.02
N LYS A 356 -0.48 0.60 4.51
CA LYS A 356 -1.09 -0.26 3.47
C LYS A 356 -2.50 -0.76 3.80
N ARG A 357 -2.81 -1.00 5.08
CA ARG A 357 -4.13 -1.46 5.55
C ARG A 357 -5.24 -0.46 5.27
N TRP A 358 -4.89 0.80 5.10
CA TRP A 358 -5.80 1.90 4.76
C TRP A 358 -5.65 2.37 3.30
N GLY A 359 -4.89 1.64 2.48
CA GLY A 359 -4.56 1.97 1.08
C GLY A 359 -3.12 2.46 0.89
N GLY A 360 -2.42 2.82 1.97
CA GLY A 360 -1.08 3.41 1.90
C GLY A 360 -1.08 4.84 1.38
N TYR A 361 0.09 5.45 1.35
CA TYR A 361 0.32 6.75 0.73
C TYR A 361 1.27 6.59 -0.45
N ASP A 362 1.00 7.33 -1.52
CA ASP A 362 1.94 7.47 -2.63
C ASP A 362 3.02 8.50 -2.28
N SER A 363 4.12 8.52 -3.03
CA SER A 363 5.23 9.45 -2.83
C SER A 363 5.64 10.09 -4.15
N GLU A 364 5.68 11.42 -4.15
CA GLU A 364 6.20 12.19 -5.26
C GLU A 364 7.61 12.68 -4.92
N ILE A 365 8.59 12.30 -5.75
CA ILE A 365 10.00 12.61 -5.53
C ILE A 365 10.36 13.83 -6.35
N VAL A 366 10.98 14.82 -5.72
CA VAL A 366 11.60 15.98 -6.36
C VAL A 366 13.03 16.12 -5.86
N THR A 367 13.96 16.54 -6.72
CA THR A 367 15.37 16.76 -6.34
C THR A 367 15.64 18.24 -6.16
N ALA A 368 16.16 18.62 -4.99
CA ALA A 368 16.54 19.98 -4.69
C ALA A 368 17.86 20.38 -5.37
N ASN A 369 17.95 21.63 -5.82
CA ASN A 369 19.15 22.21 -6.41
C ASN A 369 19.43 23.62 -5.85
N SER A 370 20.57 24.22 -6.21
CA SER A 370 20.99 25.53 -5.67
C SER A 370 20.09 26.69 -6.05
N GLU A 371 19.30 26.56 -7.12
CA GLU A 371 18.43 27.62 -7.65
C GLU A 371 17.03 27.60 -7.05
N TRP A 372 16.70 26.55 -6.28
CA TRP A 372 15.39 26.39 -5.66
C TRP A 372 14.96 27.61 -4.84
N SER A 373 13.71 27.98 -5.05
CA SER A 373 13.09 29.16 -4.48
C SER A 373 11.65 28.87 -4.05
N THR A 374 10.95 29.89 -3.54
CA THR A 374 9.52 29.78 -3.25
C THR A 374 8.67 29.49 -4.48
N LEU A 375 9.18 29.77 -5.70
CA LEU A 375 8.49 29.47 -6.95
C LEU A 375 8.38 27.95 -7.14
N ASP A 376 9.48 27.24 -6.90
CA ASP A 376 9.59 25.78 -7.07
C ASP A 376 8.87 25.01 -5.96
N VAL A 377 8.89 25.55 -4.73
CA VAL A 377 8.30 24.88 -3.56
C VAL A 377 6.81 25.19 -3.44
N ILE A 378 6.39 26.46 -3.61
CA ILE A 378 5.01 26.90 -3.42
C ILE A 378 4.30 27.09 -4.76
N ALA A 379 4.64 28.14 -5.51
CA ALA A 379 4.07 28.43 -6.81
C ALA A 379 4.76 29.64 -7.45
N GLY A 380 4.87 29.64 -8.78
CA GLY A 380 5.40 30.75 -9.57
C GLY A 380 4.42 31.27 -10.61
N ILE A 381 4.53 32.56 -10.93
CA ILE A 381 3.81 33.17 -12.05
C ILE A 381 4.75 33.15 -13.24
N LEU A 382 4.44 32.35 -14.26
CA LEU A 382 5.28 32.13 -15.42
C LEU A 382 4.57 32.54 -16.71
N PRO A 383 5.26 33.20 -17.65
CA PRO A 383 4.69 33.48 -18.96
C PRO A 383 4.64 32.20 -19.80
N LYS A 384 3.49 31.90 -20.40
CA LYS A 384 3.26 30.83 -21.38
C LYS A 384 2.62 31.41 -22.63
N MET A 385 2.94 30.86 -23.79
CA MET A 385 2.25 31.22 -25.03
C MET A 385 0.82 30.68 -24.97
N GLY A 386 -0.17 31.56 -25.18
CA GLY A 386 -1.55 31.14 -25.39
C GLY A 386 -1.77 30.58 -26.80
N ASP A 387 -2.92 29.94 -27.00
CA ASP A 387 -3.33 29.42 -28.32
C ASP A 387 -3.45 30.51 -29.41
N ASP A 388 -3.53 31.77 -28.98
CA ASP A 388 -3.54 32.99 -29.80
C ASP A 388 -2.13 33.51 -30.16
N GLY A 389 -1.06 32.85 -29.68
CA GLY A 389 0.33 33.27 -29.90
C GLY A 389 0.80 34.41 -28.99
N GLU A 390 -0.06 34.90 -28.08
CA GLU A 390 0.25 35.98 -27.15
C GLU A 390 0.72 35.42 -25.78
N PRO A 391 1.67 36.09 -25.09
CA PRO A 391 2.13 35.66 -23.79
C PRO A 391 1.04 35.86 -22.72
N LYS A 392 0.66 34.76 -22.05
CA LYS A 392 -0.27 34.72 -20.91
C LYS A 392 0.48 34.29 -19.65
N TYR A 393 0.22 34.99 -18.55
CA TYR A 393 0.78 34.61 -17.26
C TYR A 393 -0.07 33.50 -16.63
N VAL A 394 0.58 32.40 -16.27
CA VAL A 394 -0.04 31.24 -15.63
C VAL A 394 0.60 31.02 -14.27
N ILE A 395 -0.23 30.72 -13.27
CA ILE A 395 0.25 30.31 -11.96
C ILE A 395 0.56 28.82 -12.02
N GLU A 396 1.84 28.46 -11.97
CA GLU A 396 2.27 27.09 -11.86
C GLU A 396 2.43 26.68 -10.39
N PRO A 397 1.82 25.56 -9.96
CA PRO A 397 2.04 25.05 -8.61
C PRO A 397 3.46 24.52 -8.45
N GLY A 398 4.09 24.88 -7.35
CA GLY A 398 5.31 24.25 -6.87
C GLY A 398 5.03 22.89 -6.23
N CYS A 399 6.10 22.16 -5.91
CA CYS A 399 6.03 20.75 -5.49
C CYS A 399 5.17 20.52 -4.24
N VAL A 400 5.16 21.45 -3.27
CA VAL A 400 4.34 21.32 -2.05
C VAL A 400 2.87 21.60 -2.34
N VAL A 401 2.56 22.61 -3.16
CA VAL A 401 1.17 22.89 -3.52
C VAL A 401 0.58 21.74 -4.31
N ASP A 402 1.34 21.20 -5.26
CA ASP A 402 0.88 20.11 -6.11
C ASP A 402 0.63 18.83 -5.30
N THR A 403 1.57 18.45 -4.42
CA THR A 403 1.41 17.28 -3.54
C THR A 403 0.35 17.47 -2.45
N VAL A 404 0.18 18.66 -1.88
CA VAL A 404 -0.92 18.94 -0.93
C VAL A 404 -2.28 18.83 -1.62
N ARG A 405 -2.42 19.34 -2.86
CA ARG A 405 -3.64 19.17 -3.67
C ARG A 405 -3.89 17.71 -4.04
N LYS A 406 -2.83 16.92 -4.29
CA LYS A 406 -2.97 15.47 -4.50
C LYS A 406 -3.37 14.77 -3.20
N ASN A 407 -2.78 15.13 -2.07
CA ASN A 407 -3.12 14.56 -0.76
C ASN A 407 -4.53 14.94 -0.26
N SER A 408 -5.06 16.08 -0.69
CA SER A 408 -6.43 16.51 -0.36
C SER A 408 -7.49 15.64 -1.00
N LYS A 409 -7.14 14.79 -1.97
CA LYS A 409 -8.07 13.92 -2.69
C LYS A 409 -7.82 12.47 -2.32
N ILE A 410 -8.90 11.71 -2.13
CA ILE A 410 -8.79 10.25 -2.07
C ILE A 410 -8.71 9.74 -3.50
N HIS A 411 -7.59 9.11 -3.86
CA HIS A 411 -7.37 8.59 -5.20
C HIS A 411 -7.86 7.16 -5.30
N THR A 412 -8.92 6.97 -6.09
CA THR A 412 -9.47 5.64 -6.40
C THR A 412 -8.88 5.03 -7.67
N ASN A 413 -8.07 5.80 -8.40
CA ASN A 413 -7.45 5.37 -9.65
C ASN A 413 -6.01 4.91 -9.43
N HIS A 414 -5.59 3.94 -10.23
CA HIS A 414 -4.24 3.40 -10.28
C HIS A 414 -3.23 4.52 -10.63
N SER A 415 -2.18 4.70 -9.82
CA SER A 415 -1.02 5.48 -10.28
C SER A 415 -0.19 4.61 -11.23
N GLN A 416 0.72 5.23 -12.01
CA GLN A 416 1.69 4.47 -12.84
C GLN A 416 2.51 3.45 -12.03
N TYR A 417 2.51 3.54 -10.70
CA TYR A 417 3.37 2.76 -9.79
C TYR A 417 2.59 1.87 -8.79
N SER A 418 1.25 1.85 -8.82
CA SER A 418 0.45 1.03 -7.88
C SER A 418 -0.95 0.68 -8.39
N SER A 419 -1.30 -0.61 -8.30
CA SER A 419 -2.63 -1.14 -8.62
C SER A 419 -3.66 -0.99 -7.48
N THR A 420 -3.31 -0.39 -6.34
CA THR A 420 -4.22 -0.20 -5.18
C THR A 420 -4.55 1.27 -4.94
N PRO A 421 -5.79 1.60 -4.51
CA PRO A 421 -6.17 2.96 -4.10
C PRO A 421 -5.29 3.44 -2.95
N TYR A 422 -4.89 4.72 -2.95
CA TYR A 422 -4.06 5.33 -1.91
C TYR A 422 -4.76 6.49 -1.21
N MET A 423 -4.41 6.72 0.06
CA MET A 423 -5.03 7.72 0.92
C MET A 423 -4.67 9.16 0.56
N GLY A 424 -3.54 9.36 -0.09
CA GLY A 424 -2.98 10.65 -0.45
C GLY A 424 -1.53 10.53 -0.88
N THR A 425 -0.90 11.66 -1.20
CA THR A 425 0.46 11.73 -1.73
C THR A 425 1.35 12.52 -0.79
N TRP A 426 2.48 11.95 -0.41
CA TRP A 426 3.52 12.64 0.36
C TRP A 426 4.60 13.18 -0.57
N LEU A 427 5.32 14.19 -0.09
CA LEU A 427 6.45 14.76 -0.82
C LEU A 427 7.77 14.21 -0.30
N VAL A 428 8.58 13.66 -1.21
CA VAL A 428 9.97 13.30 -0.96
C VAL A 428 10.86 14.33 -1.63
N ILE A 429 11.71 15.01 -0.85
CA ILE A 429 12.68 15.97 -1.37
C ILE A 429 14.06 15.34 -1.28
N ASP A 430 14.58 14.92 -2.43
CA ASP A 430 15.94 14.40 -2.53
C ASP A 430 16.99 15.52 -2.54
N GLU A 431 18.18 15.23 -2.04
CA GLU A 431 19.32 16.17 -1.97
C GLU A 431 18.96 17.49 -1.27
N PHE A 432 18.19 17.40 -0.18
CA PHE A 432 17.57 18.53 0.52
C PHE A 432 18.57 19.63 0.93
N ASN A 433 19.83 19.28 1.22
CA ASN A 433 20.88 20.21 1.61
C ASN A 433 21.50 21.01 0.45
N ARG A 434 21.18 20.71 -0.81
CA ARG A 434 21.72 21.43 -1.97
C ARG A 434 21.03 22.76 -2.26
N ALA A 435 19.85 22.97 -1.68
CA ALA A 435 19.09 24.21 -1.80
C ALA A 435 19.27 25.10 -0.56
N ASN A 436 19.12 26.41 -0.73
CA ASN A 436 18.90 27.31 0.41
C ASN A 436 17.46 27.13 0.91
N ILE A 437 17.26 26.16 1.80
CA ILE A 437 15.94 25.74 2.25
C ILE A 437 15.20 26.85 2.98
N ASP A 438 15.88 27.68 3.78
CA ASP A 438 15.20 28.78 4.47
C ASP A 438 14.58 29.77 3.48
N LYS A 439 15.31 30.08 2.41
CA LYS A 439 14.82 30.93 1.32
C LYS A 439 13.72 30.24 0.51
N ALA A 440 13.90 28.97 0.15
CA ALA A 440 12.96 28.23 -0.70
C ALA A 440 11.63 27.92 0.01
N PHE A 441 11.68 27.54 1.29
CA PHE A 441 10.49 27.22 2.06
C PHE A 441 9.73 28.49 2.45
N GLY A 442 10.44 29.57 2.83
CA GLY A 442 9.84 30.88 3.12
C GLY A 442 8.59 30.78 4.00
N GLN A 443 7.42 31.09 3.43
CA GLN A 443 6.13 31.05 4.14
C GLN A 443 5.66 29.64 4.56
N LEU A 444 6.22 28.57 3.97
CA LEU A 444 5.86 27.19 4.28
C LEU A 444 6.09 26.86 5.76
N PHE A 445 7.12 27.42 6.39
CA PHE A 445 7.35 27.19 7.82
C PHE A 445 6.13 27.59 8.65
N THR A 446 5.54 28.75 8.35
CA THR A 446 4.32 29.18 9.04
C THR A 446 3.15 28.28 8.68
N ALA A 447 2.99 27.96 7.39
CA ALA A 447 1.91 27.11 6.89
C ALA A 447 1.90 25.70 7.48
N LEU A 448 3.06 25.06 7.70
CA LEU A 448 3.12 23.75 8.34
C LEU A 448 2.61 23.75 9.78
N ARG A 449 2.68 24.91 10.46
CA ARG A 449 2.12 25.08 11.81
C ARG A 449 0.64 25.45 11.77
N THR A 450 0.27 26.42 10.94
CA THR A 450 -1.14 26.89 10.83
C THR A 450 -2.03 25.94 10.05
N ARG A 451 -1.44 24.99 9.31
CA ARG A 451 -2.10 24.10 8.35
C ARG A 451 -2.82 24.83 7.22
N GLU A 452 -2.43 26.07 6.94
CA GLU A 452 -2.95 26.88 5.84
C GLU A 452 -1.80 27.47 5.04
N LEU A 453 -1.75 27.14 3.76
CA LEU A 453 -0.77 27.64 2.81
C LEU A 453 -1.38 28.74 1.93
N LYS A 454 -0.73 29.89 1.87
CA LYS A 454 -1.14 30.99 0.97
C LYS A 454 -0.52 30.78 -0.40
N ILE A 455 -1.34 30.71 -1.43
CA ILE A 455 -0.91 30.54 -2.82
C ILE A 455 -1.31 31.75 -3.67
N PRO A 456 -0.54 32.11 -4.70
CA PRO A 456 -0.95 33.12 -5.68
C PRO A 456 -2.30 32.76 -6.31
N THR A 457 -3.09 33.78 -6.66
CA THR A 457 -4.40 33.62 -7.29
C THR A 457 -4.57 34.63 -8.42
N ASP A 458 -5.35 34.26 -9.44
CA ASP A 458 -5.75 35.10 -10.57
C ASP A 458 -7.10 35.81 -10.33
N LYS A 459 -7.73 35.57 -9.17
CA LYS A 459 -9.01 36.17 -8.78
C LYS A 459 -8.88 37.67 -8.49
N VAL A 460 -9.75 38.46 -9.11
CA VAL A 460 -9.81 39.93 -8.93
C VAL A 460 -10.14 40.28 -7.48
N ASN A 461 -9.43 41.26 -6.92
CA ASN A 461 -9.54 41.73 -5.52
C ASN A 461 -9.23 40.69 -4.42
N VAL A 462 -8.65 39.54 -4.77
CA VAL A 462 -8.15 38.55 -3.80
C VAL A 462 -6.63 38.55 -3.85
N LYS A 463 -5.97 38.72 -2.69
CA LYS A 463 -4.49 38.74 -2.64
C LYS A 463 -3.86 37.35 -2.77
N TYR A 464 -4.48 36.35 -2.15
CA TYR A 464 -4.00 34.97 -2.12
C TYR A 464 -5.18 34.02 -1.98
N ASP A 465 -5.06 32.81 -2.53
CA ASP A 465 -5.91 31.69 -2.18
C ASP A 465 -5.33 30.94 -0.98
N HIS A 466 -6.21 30.33 -0.17
CA HIS A 466 -5.81 29.53 0.98
C HIS A 466 -5.96 28.04 0.65
N LEU A 467 -4.87 27.28 0.78
CA LEU A 467 -4.84 25.83 0.60
C LEU A 467 -4.64 25.15 1.96
N PRO A 468 -5.62 24.40 2.49
CA PRO A 468 -5.47 23.66 3.73
C PRO A 468 -4.50 22.48 3.55
N ILE A 469 -3.58 22.30 4.51
CA ILE A 469 -2.63 21.19 4.56
C ILE A 469 -3.18 20.11 5.50
N GLN A 470 -3.48 18.92 4.98
CA GLN A 470 -4.12 17.85 5.76
C GLN A 470 -3.21 17.35 6.90
N LYS A 471 -3.80 16.97 8.04
CA LYS A 471 -3.08 16.49 9.23
C LYS A 471 -2.22 15.25 9.00
N ASP A 472 -2.47 14.51 7.94
CA ASP A 472 -1.76 13.32 7.54
C ASP A 472 -0.74 13.51 6.41
N TYR A 473 -0.65 14.72 5.83
CA TYR A 473 0.38 15.06 4.85
C TYR A 473 1.76 15.10 5.51
N ARG A 474 2.78 14.55 4.84
CA ARG A 474 4.18 14.57 5.31
C ARG A 474 5.12 14.95 4.18
N ILE A 475 6.28 15.45 4.62
CA ILE A 475 7.43 15.77 3.78
C ILE A 475 8.58 14.94 4.34
N ILE A 476 9.28 14.22 3.46
CA ILE A 476 10.48 13.45 3.81
C ILE A 476 11.63 14.01 2.98
N GLY A 477 12.57 14.69 3.64
CA GLY A 477 13.82 15.11 3.00
C GLY A 477 14.90 14.05 3.17
N THR A 478 15.77 13.89 2.17
CA THR A 478 16.99 13.08 2.29
C THR A 478 18.23 13.98 2.18
N LEU A 479 19.24 13.70 3.01
CA LEU A 479 20.47 14.48 3.10
C LEU A 479 21.69 13.57 3.02
N ASN A 480 22.69 13.99 2.24
CA ASN A 480 23.99 13.36 2.23
C ASN A 480 24.87 13.98 3.32
N THR A 481 25.26 13.19 4.33
CA THR A 481 26.09 13.67 5.46
C THR A 481 27.52 14.01 5.06
N ALA A 482 27.96 13.58 3.88
CA ALA A 482 29.28 13.91 3.33
C ALA A 482 29.41 15.40 2.98
N ASP A 483 28.29 16.09 2.71
CA ASP A 483 28.26 17.52 2.42
C ASP A 483 28.28 18.34 3.73
N LYS A 484 29.40 18.24 4.45
CA LYS A 484 29.65 18.94 5.73
C LYS A 484 29.40 20.46 5.65
N HIS A 485 29.56 21.06 4.47
CA HIS A 485 29.39 22.50 4.26
C HIS A 485 27.94 23.01 4.41
N HIS A 486 26.93 22.14 4.39
CA HIS A 486 25.52 22.55 4.45
C HIS A 486 24.68 21.82 5.51
N LEU A 487 25.17 20.72 6.10
CA LEU A 487 24.38 19.91 7.04
C LEU A 487 24.08 20.63 8.38
N PHE A 488 24.98 21.50 8.85
CA PHE A 488 24.87 22.15 10.16
C PHE A 488 24.12 23.49 10.15
N ASN A 489 23.73 23.99 8.98
CA ASN A 489 22.98 25.24 8.82
C ASN A 489 21.46 25.03 8.77
N LEU A 490 20.94 23.91 9.29
CA LEU A 490 19.50 23.73 9.44
C LEU A 490 18.99 24.72 10.51
N SER A 491 18.12 25.64 10.11
CA SER A 491 17.53 26.63 11.02
C SER A 491 16.73 25.96 12.15
N ASP A 492 16.65 26.61 13.31
CA ASP A 492 15.87 26.10 14.44
C ASP A 492 14.37 25.99 14.11
N ALA A 493 13.89 26.85 13.20
CA ALA A 493 12.55 26.76 12.62
C ALA A 493 12.34 25.41 11.93
N LEU A 494 13.34 24.90 11.20
CA LEU A 494 13.27 23.61 10.52
C LEU A 494 13.40 22.46 11.53
N LYS A 495 14.35 22.53 12.46
CA LYS A 495 14.53 21.52 13.53
C LYS A 495 13.28 21.32 14.38
N SER A 496 12.47 22.36 14.59
CA SER A 496 11.20 22.24 15.33
C SER A 496 10.10 21.47 14.57
N ARG A 497 10.18 21.38 13.24
CA ARG A 497 9.13 20.78 12.38
C ARG A 497 9.53 19.42 11.79
N PHE A 498 10.82 19.23 11.55
CA PHE A 498 11.37 17.99 11.05
C PHE A 498 12.09 17.24 12.16
N ALA A 499 11.96 15.92 12.19
CA ALA A 499 12.83 15.05 12.96
C ALA A 499 14.03 14.65 12.11
N TYR A 500 15.23 14.89 12.62
CA TYR A 500 16.48 14.46 11.98
C TYR A 500 16.78 13.03 12.40
N ILE A 501 16.90 12.13 11.43
CA ILE A 501 17.13 10.70 11.66
C ILE A 501 18.32 10.27 10.82
N GLU A 502 19.41 9.93 11.51
CA GLU A 502 20.64 9.46 10.87
C GLU A 502 20.57 7.95 10.56
N LEU A 503 20.86 7.61 9.31
CA LEU A 503 21.00 6.27 8.76
C LEU A 503 22.48 6.04 8.46
N ASP A 504 23.09 5.13 9.20
CA ASP A 504 24.51 4.79 9.02
C ASP A 504 24.69 3.56 8.11
N ILE A 505 25.94 3.28 7.74
CA ILE A 505 26.30 2.05 7.02
C ILE A 505 26.09 0.80 7.91
N PRO A 506 25.86 -0.39 7.31
CA PRO A 506 25.79 -1.63 8.07
C PRO A 506 27.03 -1.86 8.93
N LYS A 507 26.84 -2.46 10.11
CA LYS A 507 27.95 -2.76 11.02
C LYS A 507 28.77 -3.94 10.50
N LYS A 508 30.07 -4.01 10.83
CA LYS A 508 30.97 -5.12 10.43
C LYS A 508 30.42 -6.52 10.74
N GLY A 509 29.71 -6.69 11.86
CA GLY A 509 29.04 -7.95 12.22
C GLY A 509 27.89 -8.37 11.29
N GLN A 510 27.54 -7.54 10.30
CA GLN A 510 26.51 -7.81 9.30
C GLN A 510 27.09 -8.08 7.91
N ARG A 511 28.43 -8.25 7.78
CA ARG A 511 29.15 -8.50 6.53
C ARG A 511 28.45 -9.48 5.58
N GLU A 512 28.19 -10.71 6.04
CA GLU A 512 27.58 -11.74 5.19
C GLU A 512 26.18 -11.36 4.72
N ARG A 513 25.37 -10.74 5.60
CA ARG A 513 24.03 -10.27 5.25
C ARG A 513 24.11 -9.13 4.24
N GLU A 514 25.04 -8.20 4.42
CA GLU A 514 25.26 -7.08 3.49
C GLU A 514 25.64 -7.58 2.10
N ILE A 515 26.57 -8.52 2.01
CA ILE A 515 26.96 -9.16 0.76
C ILE A 515 25.74 -9.85 0.12
N TYR A 516 25.00 -10.65 0.89
CA TYR A 516 23.81 -11.36 0.41
C TYR A 516 22.73 -10.42 -0.12
N PHE A 517 22.31 -9.41 0.64
CA PHE A 517 21.24 -8.50 0.22
C PHE A 517 21.66 -7.64 -0.97
N THR A 518 22.90 -7.16 -0.96
CA THR A 518 23.46 -6.41 -2.09
C THR A 518 23.47 -7.27 -3.35
N MET A 519 23.96 -8.51 -3.26
CA MET A 519 23.97 -9.44 -4.39
C MET A 519 22.55 -9.73 -4.88
N LYS A 520 21.62 -10.07 -3.98
CA LYS A 520 20.22 -10.31 -4.32
C LYS A 520 19.59 -9.12 -5.05
N ASN A 521 19.83 -7.90 -4.58
CA ASN A 521 19.35 -6.68 -5.23
C ASN A 521 20.01 -6.48 -6.60
N THR A 522 21.31 -6.75 -6.73
CA THR A 522 22.02 -6.73 -8.01
C THR A 522 21.41 -7.70 -9.03
N VAL A 523 21.13 -8.95 -8.64
CA VAL A 523 20.49 -9.95 -9.52
C VAL A 523 19.14 -9.46 -10.03
N ARG A 524 18.32 -8.92 -9.12
CA ARG A 524 17.00 -8.37 -9.44
C ARG A 524 17.11 -7.19 -10.42
N GLU A 525 18.04 -6.27 -10.17
CA GLU A 525 18.22 -5.06 -11.00
C GLU A 525 18.70 -5.40 -12.41
N LEU A 526 19.56 -6.41 -12.54
CA LEU A 526 20.01 -6.90 -13.84
C LEU A 526 18.96 -7.76 -14.55
N GLY A 527 17.80 -8.02 -13.94
CA GLY A 527 16.75 -8.86 -14.49
C GLY A 527 17.19 -10.31 -14.71
N LEU A 528 18.20 -10.78 -13.95
CA LEU A 528 18.75 -12.12 -14.11
C LEU A 528 17.89 -13.14 -13.37
N ASP A 529 17.68 -14.30 -13.99
CA ASP A 529 17.13 -15.44 -13.27
C ASP A 529 18.18 -16.06 -12.34
N GLU A 530 17.73 -16.62 -11.22
CA GLU A 530 18.64 -17.27 -10.27
C GLU A 530 19.35 -18.48 -10.89
N SER A 531 18.78 -19.11 -11.91
CA SER A 531 19.43 -20.21 -12.65
C SER A 531 20.72 -19.79 -13.35
N THR A 532 20.78 -18.57 -13.89
CA THR A 532 21.96 -17.99 -14.53
C THR A 532 23.03 -17.72 -13.47
N LEU A 533 22.62 -17.33 -12.27
CA LEU A 533 23.55 -17.09 -11.17
C LEU A 533 24.09 -18.38 -10.54
N LYS A 534 23.31 -19.46 -10.49
CA LYS A 534 23.70 -20.77 -9.93
C LYS A 534 24.97 -21.34 -10.55
N ILE A 535 25.31 -20.91 -11.77
CA ILE A 535 26.57 -21.26 -12.43
C ILE A 535 27.77 -20.72 -11.64
N PHE A 536 27.63 -19.57 -10.99
CA PHE A 536 28.70 -18.86 -10.28
C PHE A 536 28.56 -18.91 -8.76
N LEU A 537 27.35 -18.81 -8.20
CA LEU A 537 27.06 -18.85 -6.76
C LEU A 537 25.60 -19.19 -6.45
N VAL A 538 25.33 -19.64 -5.23
CA VAL A 538 23.97 -19.88 -4.71
C VAL A 538 23.65 -18.88 -3.60
N LEU A 539 22.45 -18.30 -3.64
CA LEU A 539 21.95 -17.45 -2.57
C LEU A 539 21.21 -18.32 -1.54
N ASP A 540 21.77 -18.45 -0.33
CA ASP A 540 21.08 -19.08 0.80
C ASP A 540 20.11 -18.07 1.41
N HIS A 541 18.84 -18.20 1.05
CA HIS A 541 17.79 -17.30 1.52
C HIS A 541 17.44 -17.49 3.00
N ASP A 542 17.67 -18.69 3.56
CA ASP A 542 17.31 -19.03 4.93
C ASP A 542 18.33 -18.41 5.91
N ASN A 543 19.61 -18.61 5.64
CA ASN A 543 20.68 -18.04 6.47
C ASN A 543 21.09 -16.62 6.04
N LYS A 544 20.58 -16.14 4.90
CA LYS A 544 20.92 -14.83 4.30
C LYS A 544 22.42 -14.71 4.03
N LYS A 545 22.97 -15.73 3.36
CA LYS A 545 24.39 -15.85 3.01
C LYS A 545 24.55 -16.25 1.54
N ILE A 546 25.78 -16.17 1.04
CA ILE A 546 26.14 -16.72 -0.26
C ILE A 546 26.83 -18.06 -0.01
N ASP A 547 26.30 -19.11 -0.63
CA ASP A 547 26.89 -20.44 -0.60
C ASP A 547 27.94 -20.61 -1.71
N LYS A 548 29.02 -21.28 -1.33
CA LYS A 548 30.12 -21.67 -2.20
C LYS A 548 29.78 -22.99 -2.88
N THR A 549 29.36 -22.98 -4.15
CA THR A 549 28.95 -24.22 -4.84
C THR A 549 29.74 -24.56 -6.09
N THR A 550 30.31 -23.59 -6.82
CA THR A 550 30.75 -23.87 -8.22
C THR A 550 32.00 -23.12 -8.70
N ASP A 551 32.17 -21.82 -8.41
CA ASP A 551 33.37 -21.04 -8.80
C ASP A 551 34.04 -20.35 -7.59
N ASP A 552 35.06 -21.01 -7.06
CA ASP A 552 35.89 -20.51 -5.95
C ASP A 552 36.53 -19.15 -6.23
N LYS A 553 36.86 -18.87 -7.50
CA LYS A 553 37.52 -17.62 -7.89
C LYS A 553 36.52 -16.46 -7.91
N PHE A 554 35.35 -16.64 -8.50
CA PHE A 554 34.31 -15.61 -8.52
C PHE A 554 33.79 -15.31 -7.12
N TYR A 555 33.52 -16.34 -6.33
CA TYR A 555 33.17 -16.21 -4.92
C TYR A 555 34.21 -15.35 -4.18
N ALA A 556 35.50 -15.65 -4.33
CA ALA A 556 36.56 -14.85 -3.71
C ALA A 556 36.54 -13.36 -4.15
N ARG A 557 36.20 -13.04 -5.40
CA ARG A 557 36.11 -11.65 -5.87
C ARG A 557 34.96 -10.86 -5.25
N ILE A 558 33.85 -11.51 -4.93
CA ILE A 558 32.71 -10.89 -4.25
C ILE A 558 33.12 -10.41 -2.85
N PHE A 559 33.83 -11.25 -2.09
CA PHE A 559 34.36 -10.88 -0.79
C PHE A 559 35.45 -9.83 -0.90
N GLN A 560 36.35 -9.97 -1.88
CA GLN A 560 37.40 -8.98 -2.09
C GLN A 560 36.85 -7.57 -2.39
N ALA A 561 35.77 -7.47 -3.18
CA ALA A 561 35.07 -6.20 -3.40
C ALA A 561 34.52 -5.59 -2.10
N TYR A 562 33.95 -6.43 -1.23
CA TYR A 562 33.48 -6.00 0.09
C TYR A 562 34.62 -5.48 0.96
N GLU A 563 35.73 -6.24 1.06
CA GLU A 563 36.88 -5.87 1.87
C GLU A 563 37.48 -4.54 1.41
N PHE A 564 37.56 -4.31 0.09
CA PHE A 564 38.03 -3.03 -0.43
C PHE A 564 37.10 -1.88 -0.03
N LEU A 565 35.78 -2.08 -0.15
CA LEU A 565 34.82 -1.08 0.30
C LEU A 565 34.88 -0.86 1.82
N ASP A 566 35.08 -1.90 2.64
CA ASP A 566 35.28 -1.78 4.09
C ASP A 566 36.54 -0.98 4.42
N THR A 567 37.64 -1.19 3.67
CA THR A 567 38.85 -0.36 3.81
C THR A 567 38.56 1.11 3.49
N VAL A 568 37.86 1.38 2.39
CA VAL A 568 37.46 2.76 2.03
C VAL A 568 36.56 3.38 3.10
N ARG A 569 35.64 2.60 3.68
CA ARG A 569 34.67 3.04 4.70
C ARG A 569 35.31 3.57 5.98
N ILE A 570 36.55 3.18 6.25
CA ILE A 570 37.34 3.70 7.37
C ILE A 570 37.60 5.22 7.19
N PHE A 571 37.83 5.68 5.96
CA PHE A 571 38.11 7.09 5.64
C PHE A 571 36.89 7.85 5.12
N LYS A 572 36.02 7.16 4.37
CA LYS A 572 34.79 7.74 3.80
C LYS A 572 33.64 6.76 3.93
N LYS A 573 32.65 7.08 4.77
CA LYS A 573 31.43 6.29 4.88
C LYS A 573 30.73 6.22 3.51
N LEU A 574 30.53 5.00 2.99
CA LEU A 574 29.86 4.71 1.73
C LEU A 574 28.86 3.58 1.95
N GLY A 575 27.60 3.76 1.56
CA GLY A 575 26.54 2.79 1.79
C GLY A 575 26.54 1.58 0.85
N PRO A 576 25.65 0.60 1.09
CA PRO A 576 25.60 -0.65 0.34
C PRO A 576 25.33 -0.50 -1.16
N ALA A 577 24.69 0.59 -1.60
CA ALA A 577 24.46 0.82 -3.03
C ALA A 577 25.76 0.93 -3.84
N VAL A 578 26.86 1.40 -3.22
CA VAL A 578 28.18 1.42 -3.86
C VAL A 578 28.68 -0.01 -4.12
N LEU A 579 28.48 -0.91 -3.15
CA LEU A 579 28.79 -2.32 -3.32
C LEU A 579 27.93 -2.97 -4.41
N GLN A 580 26.65 -2.56 -4.50
CA GLN A 580 25.72 -3.03 -5.52
C GLN A 580 26.23 -2.71 -6.93
N LEU A 581 26.73 -1.49 -7.16
CA LEU A 581 27.33 -1.07 -8.43
C LEU A 581 28.59 -1.89 -8.76
N ILE A 582 29.46 -2.15 -7.77
CA ILE A 582 30.63 -2.99 -7.95
C ILE A 582 30.20 -4.41 -8.38
N TYR A 583 29.19 -4.99 -7.71
CA TYR A 583 28.66 -6.31 -8.07
C TYR A 583 27.96 -6.34 -9.43
N GLN A 584 27.25 -5.28 -9.82
CA GLN A 584 26.66 -5.18 -11.16
C GLN A 584 27.73 -5.25 -12.24
N ASN A 585 28.80 -4.45 -12.09
CA ASN A 585 29.93 -4.46 -13.01
C ASN A 585 30.63 -5.84 -13.01
N LEU A 586 30.80 -6.44 -11.83
CA LEU A 586 31.42 -7.76 -11.67
C LEU A 586 30.63 -8.86 -12.39
N ILE A 587 29.31 -8.94 -12.18
CA ILE A 587 28.46 -9.94 -12.85
C ILE A 587 28.43 -9.71 -14.36
N THR A 588 28.29 -8.45 -14.78
CA THR A 588 28.23 -8.11 -16.22
C THR A 588 29.51 -8.51 -16.94
N GLY A 589 30.68 -8.25 -16.36
CA GLY A 589 31.95 -8.64 -16.99
C GLY A 589 32.14 -10.16 -17.07
N VAL A 590 31.70 -10.90 -16.05
CA VAL A 590 31.74 -12.37 -16.09
C VAL A 590 30.77 -12.95 -17.12
N GLN A 591 29.59 -12.35 -17.31
CA GLN A 591 28.68 -12.71 -18.40
C GLN A 591 29.29 -12.47 -19.78
N LEU A 592 30.13 -11.43 -19.91
CA LEU A 592 30.93 -11.15 -21.10
C LEU A 592 32.17 -12.06 -21.24
N ARG A 593 32.34 -13.03 -20.34
CA ARG A 593 33.49 -13.97 -20.28
C ARG A 593 34.84 -13.27 -20.13
N ILE A 594 34.85 -12.10 -19.48
CA ILE A 594 36.09 -11.42 -19.06
C ILE A 594 36.60 -12.09 -17.79
N ASP A 595 37.92 -12.13 -17.60
CA ASP A 595 38.53 -12.68 -16.39
C ASP A 595 38.04 -11.96 -15.12
N ASN A 596 37.65 -12.74 -14.11
CA ASN A 596 37.05 -12.25 -12.87
C ASN A 596 37.93 -11.22 -12.14
N ARG A 597 39.26 -11.32 -12.23
CA ARG A 597 40.19 -10.36 -11.60
C ARG A 597 40.22 -9.05 -12.37
N ILE A 598 40.30 -9.10 -13.70
CA ILE A 598 40.25 -7.91 -14.56
C ILE A 598 38.92 -7.17 -14.38
N THR A 599 37.81 -7.93 -14.31
CA THR A 599 36.49 -7.34 -14.08
C THR A 599 36.40 -6.69 -12.70
N LEU A 600 36.90 -7.34 -11.64
CA LEU A 600 36.93 -6.74 -10.31
C LEU A 600 37.77 -5.45 -10.29
N ASP A 601 38.95 -5.49 -10.90
CA ASP A 601 39.86 -4.32 -11.00
C ASP A 601 39.15 -3.13 -11.65
N THR A 602 38.50 -3.39 -12.80
CA THR A 602 37.73 -2.37 -13.54
C THR A 602 36.52 -1.88 -12.73
N ALA A 603 35.79 -2.78 -12.08
CA ALA A 603 34.59 -2.44 -11.30
C ALA A 603 34.91 -1.56 -10.09
N LEU A 604 35.99 -1.90 -9.35
CA LEU A 604 36.45 -1.09 -8.22
C LEU A 604 36.94 0.27 -8.71
N THR A 605 37.74 0.29 -9.78
CA THR A 605 38.30 1.53 -10.34
C THR A 605 37.19 2.49 -10.78
N SER A 606 36.25 2.04 -11.60
CA SER A 606 35.21 2.90 -12.16
C SER A 606 34.20 3.40 -11.12
N THR A 607 33.97 2.62 -10.06
CA THR A 607 32.95 2.94 -9.04
C THR A 607 33.52 3.76 -7.89
N LEU A 608 34.73 3.43 -7.43
CA LEU A 608 35.28 4.01 -6.20
C LEU A 608 36.15 5.22 -6.45
N ILE A 609 36.99 5.25 -7.49
CA ILE A 609 37.94 6.36 -7.70
C ILE A 609 37.23 7.73 -7.71
N PRO A 610 36.10 7.94 -8.42
CA PRO A 610 35.39 9.22 -8.37
C PRO A 610 34.87 9.58 -6.96
N GLN A 611 34.58 8.57 -6.14
CA GLN A 611 34.13 8.78 -4.75
C GLN A 611 35.29 9.14 -3.82
N LEU A 612 36.55 8.98 -4.22
CA LEU A 612 37.72 9.26 -3.37
C LEU A 612 38.33 10.65 -3.64
N GLU A 613 37.86 11.39 -4.64
CA GLU A 613 38.46 12.68 -5.08
C GLU A 613 38.56 13.76 -3.99
N ASN A 614 37.73 13.67 -2.94
CA ASN A 614 37.73 14.64 -1.84
C ASN A 614 38.45 14.12 -0.57
N LEU A 615 39.16 13.01 -0.66
CA LEU A 615 39.98 12.49 0.45
C LEU A 615 41.37 13.10 0.46
N GLU A 616 42.00 13.10 1.63
CA GLU A 616 43.38 13.53 1.78
C GLU A 616 44.36 12.55 1.12
N SER A 617 45.49 13.08 0.63
CA SER A 617 46.54 12.28 -0.02
C SER A 617 47.10 11.18 0.90
N SER A 618 47.15 11.44 2.21
CA SER A 618 47.51 10.47 3.26
C SER A 618 46.52 9.29 3.31
N SER A 619 45.22 9.59 3.31
CA SER A 619 44.14 8.60 3.31
C SER A 619 44.15 7.74 2.04
N ILE A 620 44.33 8.35 0.86
CA ILE A 620 44.45 7.59 -0.41
C ILE A 620 45.69 6.70 -0.41
N GLY A 621 46.82 7.22 0.09
CA GLY A 621 48.05 6.44 0.25
C GLY A 621 47.86 5.23 1.18
N ALA A 622 47.15 5.39 2.28
CA ALA A 622 46.84 4.29 3.20
C ALA A 622 45.93 3.24 2.55
N ILE A 623 44.87 3.65 1.84
CA ILE A 623 43.98 2.74 1.08
C ILE A 623 44.82 1.94 0.07
N HIS A 624 45.68 2.60 -0.69
CA HIS A 624 46.59 1.96 -1.65
C HIS A 624 47.49 0.93 -0.95
N ALA A 625 48.19 1.35 0.10
CA ALA A 625 49.16 0.51 0.82
C ALA A 625 48.52 -0.74 1.46
N MET A 626 47.28 -0.63 1.94
CA MET A 626 46.51 -1.76 2.49
C MET A 626 46.13 -2.81 1.44
N HIS A 627 46.15 -2.47 0.14
CA HIS A 627 45.80 -3.39 -0.96
C HIS A 627 46.98 -3.77 -1.86
N THR A 628 48.17 -3.20 -1.62
CA THR A 628 49.43 -3.56 -2.29
C THR A 628 50.46 -4.25 -1.40
N ASP A 629 50.13 -4.50 -0.13
CA ASP A 629 51.03 -5.12 0.86
C ASP A 629 52.24 -4.25 1.21
N THR A 630 52.03 -2.93 1.24
CA THR A 630 53.09 -1.94 1.45
C THR A 630 52.77 -1.00 2.62
N LEU A 631 51.95 -1.45 3.58
CA LEU A 631 51.50 -0.65 4.71
C LEU A 631 52.66 -0.21 5.63
N ASP A 632 53.57 -1.14 5.94
CA ASP A 632 54.79 -0.88 6.70
C ASP A 632 55.66 0.18 6.04
N SER A 633 56.01 -0.02 4.77
CA SER A 633 56.83 0.92 4.01
C SER A 633 56.15 2.29 3.88
N PHE A 634 54.83 2.32 3.69
CA PHE A 634 54.08 3.57 3.54
C PHE A 634 54.19 4.45 4.80
N PHE A 635 53.98 3.89 5.99
CA PHE A 635 54.08 4.67 7.23
C PHE A 635 55.52 4.94 7.64
N LYS A 636 56.49 4.08 7.30
CA LYS A 636 57.93 4.38 7.48
C LYS A 636 58.40 5.53 6.59
N ASP A 637 57.92 5.59 5.35
CA ASP A 637 58.20 6.70 4.45
C ASP A 637 57.50 7.98 4.95
N ALA A 638 56.26 7.88 5.42
CA ALA A 638 55.54 9.00 6.03
C ALA A 638 56.24 9.53 7.30
N TYR A 639 56.84 8.65 8.10
CA TYR A 639 57.61 9.03 9.29
C TYR A 639 58.86 9.86 8.94
N LYS A 640 59.46 9.61 7.76
CA LYS A 640 60.62 10.35 7.24
C LYS A 640 60.24 11.66 6.54
N ASP A 641 58.94 11.90 6.29
CA ASP A 641 58.44 13.10 5.62
C ASP A 641 58.49 14.32 6.55
N LEU A 642 58.89 15.47 6.02
CA LEU A 642 58.88 16.75 6.74
C LEU A 642 57.48 17.12 7.25
N ASN A 643 56.43 16.65 6.57
CA ASN A 643 55.03 16.88 6.91
C ASN A 643 54.37 15.66 7.58
N LYS A 644 55.14 14.82 8.30
CA LYS A 644 54.63 13.59 8.95
C LYS A 644 53.36 13.79 9.79
N LEU A 645 53.16 14.97 10.38
CA LEU A 645 51.98 15.29 11.19
C LEU A 645 50.66 15.15 10.40
N ASN A 646 50.69 15.35 9.07
CA ASN A 646 49.54 15.16 8.19
C ASN A 646 49.12 13.69 8.06
N TYR A 647 49.96 12.75 8.49
CA TYR A 647 49.67 11.32 8.46
C TYR A 647 49.17 10.77 9.80
N VAL A 648 49.23 11.54 10.89
CA VAL A 648 48.88 11.06 12.24
C VAL A 648 47.45 10.57 12.32
N GLU A 649 46.48 11.38 11.88
CA GLU A 649 45.05 11.00 11.88
C GLU A 649 44.79 9.77 11.01
N THR A 650 45.44 9.70 9.84
CA THR A 650 45.38 8.54 8.94
C THR A 650 45.97 7.30 9.61
N PHE A 651 47.11 7.44 10.30
CA PHE A 651 47.79 6.33 10.95
C PHE A 651 46.96 5.78 12.11
N GLU A 652 46.44 6.64 12.97
CA GLU A 652 45.56 6.26 14.07
C GLU A 652 44.31 5.52 13.54
N THR A 653 43.70 6.09 12.51
CA THR A 653 42.53 5.51 11.84
C THR A 653 42.81 4.11 11.29
N VAL A 654 43.98 3.87 10.70
CA VAL A 654 44.40 2.54 10.25
C VAL A 654 44.57 1.60 11.44
N LEU A 655 45.28 1.99 12.51
CA LEU A 655 45.51 1.16 13.68
C LEU A 655 44.20 0.71 14.35
N ILE A 656 43.23 1.63 14.48
CA ILE A 656 41.88 1.31 14.96
C ILE A 656 41.23 0.25 14.06
N SER A 657 41.36 0.40 12.74
CA SER A 657 40.78 -0.54 11.77
C SER A 657 41.41 -1.93 11.78
N LEU A 658 42.64 -2.05 12.28
CA LEU A 658 43.39 -3.29 12.46
C LEU A 658 43.12 -3.94 13.82
N ASN A 659 42.28 -3.31 14.67
CA ASN A 659 42.00 -3.73 16.05
C ASN A 659 43.28 -3.79 16.92
N VAL A 660 44.21 -2.85 16.72
CA VAL A 660 45.35 -2.65 17.64
C VAL A 660 44.80 -2.17 19.00
N SER A 661 45.37 -2.67 20.10
CA SER A 661 44.93 -2.29 21.45
C SER A 661 45.03 -0.79 21.68
N ASP A 662 44.15 -0.19 22.49
CA ASP A 662 44.21 1.26 22.75
C ASP A 662 45.55 1.67 23.39
N GLU A 663 46.14 0.80 24.22
CA GLU A 663 47.46 1.02 24.82
C GLU A 663 48.57 1.07 23.76
N ASP A 664 48.64 0.06 22.88
CA ASP A 664 49.64 0.00 21.82
C ASP A 664 49.44 1.10 20.79
N LYS A 665 48.18 1.38 20.39
CA LYS A 665 47.82 2.46 19.47
C LYS A 665 48.32 3.81 20.00
N ASN A 666 47.98 4.16 21.24
CA ASN A 666 48.39 5.43 21.84
C ASN A 666 49.92 5.53 21.95
N ARG A 667 50.60 4.42 22.29
CA ARG A 667 52.08 4.36 22.31
C ARG A 667 52.67 4.62 20.92
N ILE A 668 52.18 3.92 19.90
CA ILE A 668 52.68 4.01 18.52
C ILE A 668 52.50 5.42 17.96
N ILE A 669 51.31 6.00 18.14
CA ILE A 669 51.03 7.37 17.66
C ILE A 669 51.91 8.39 18.38
N SER A 670 52.04 8.30 19.70
CA SER A 670 52.93 9.19 20.45
C SER A 670 54.38 9.07 20.00
N LYS A 671 54.87 7.85 19.73
CA LYS A 671 56.22 7.66 19.19
C LYS A 671 56.39 8.25 17.79
N PHE A 672 55.38 8.09 16.92
CA PHE A 672 55.39 8.62 15.55
C PHE A 672 55.46 10.16 15.55
N GLU A 673 54.66 10.81 16.40
CA GLU A 673 54.67 12.28 16.55
C GLU A 673 56.01 12.81 17.06
N ASN A 674 56.61 12.14 18.05
CA ASN A 674 57.78 12.62 18.79
C ASN A 674 59.14 12.13 18.27
N ASP A 675 59.22 11.68 17.01
CA ASP A 675 60.47 11.17 16.40
C ASP A 675 61.11 9.99 17.17
N ALA A 676 60.26 9.13 17.74
CA ALA A 676 60.66 8.00 18.56
C ALA A 676 60.18 6.64 18.00
N LEU A 677 59.94 6.55 16.68
CA LEU A 677 59.52 5.32 15.98
C LEU A 677 60.45 4.99 14.79
N PRO A 678 61.75 4.69 15.02
CA PRO A 678 62.68 4.33 13.95
C PRO A 678 62.29 3.01 13.24
N ASP A 679 62.88 2.77 12.06
CA ASP A 679 62.53 1.62 11.19
C ASP A 679 62.71 0.23 11.86
N ASP A 680 63.56 0.13 12.88
CA ASP A 680 63.88 -1.09 13.64
C ASP A 680 63.06 -1.25 14.94
N ASP A 681 62.15 -0.32 15.24
CA ASP A 681 61.32 -0.38 16.44
C ASP A 681 60.40 -1.63 16.41
N GLY A 682 60.33 -2.33 17.54
CA GLY A 682 59.52 -3.54 17.70
C GLY A 682 58.01 -3.29 17.52
N ASP A 683 57.55 -2.05 17.67
CA ASP A 683 56.15 -1.67 17.46
C ASP A 683 55.70 -1.84 16.00
N TRP A 684 56.61 -1.77 15.01
CA TRP A 684 56.29 -2.10 13.62
C TRP A 684 55.80 -3.54 13.47
N LYS A 685 56.30 -4.46 14.31
CA LYS A 685 55.86 -5.86 14.30
C LYS A 685 54.39 -5.99 14.72
N ILE A 686 53.92 -5.18 15.67
CA ILE A 686 52.53 -5.19 16.13
C ILE A 686 51.59 -4.82 14.97
N ILE A 687 51.98 -3.80 14.19
CA ILE A 687 51.23 -3.33 13.02
C ILE A 687 51.19 -4.40 11.94
N ASN A 688 52.35 -4.99 11.63
CA ASN A 688 52.47 -6.04 10.61
C ASN A 688 51.70 -7.30 10.98
N ASP A 689 51.83 -7.78 12.22
CA ASP A 689 51.09 -8.94 12.73
C ASP A 689 49.58 -8.70 12.70
N ALA A 690 49.12 -7.46 12.97
CA ALA A 690 47.71 -7.09 12.88
C ALA A 690 47.21 -6.99 11.43
N PHE A 691 48.04 -6.45 10.54
CA PHE A 691 47.73 -6.33 9.11
C PHE A 691 47.69 -7.69 8.42
N ASP A 692 48.64 -8.59 8.70
CA ASP A 692 48.69 -9.94 8.14
C ASP A 692 47.45 -10.76 8.53
N LYS A 693 46.97 -10.62 9.77
CA LYS A 693 45.69 -11.24 10.20
C LYS A 693 44.49 -10.73 9.41
N LYS A 694 44.49 -9.45 9.01
CA LYS A 694 43.40 -8.84 8.22
C LYS A 694 43.46 -9.21 6.74
N LYS A 695 44.66 -9.46 6.22
CA LYS A 695 44.96 -9.82 4.83
C LYS A 695 44.53 -11.24 4.47
N GLU A 696 44.30 -12.11 5.46
CA GLU A 696 43.82 -13.47 5.26
C GLU A 696 42.53 -13.45 4.41
N ASN A 697 42.61 -13.91 3.15
CA ASN A 697 41.56 -13.93 2.11
C ASN A 697 41.45 -12.72 1.15
N ILE A 698 42.38 -11.76 1.14
CA ILE A 698 42.41 -10.66 0.16
C ILE A 698 43.44 -10.95 -0.94
N ALA A 699 43.01 -10.99 -2.20
CA ALA A 699 43.96 -11.01 -3.31
C ALA A 699 44.60 -9.62 -3.48
N ILE A 700 45.93 -9.57 -3.55
CA ILE A 700 46.69 -8.33 -3.65
C ILE A 700 47.04 -8.09 -5.13
N LYS A 701 47.30 -6.81 -5.49
CA LYS A 701 47.76 -6.35 -6.83
C LYS A 701 46.65 -6.31 -7.89
N LEU A 702 45.73 -5.35 -7.76
CA LEU A 702 44.85 -4.94 -8.86
C LEU A 702 45.56 -3.78 -9.58
N GLU A 703 45.99 -4.00 -10.83
CA GLU A 703 46.92 -3.10 -11.53
C GLU A 703 46.28 -1.76 -11.88
N HIS A 704 45.05 -1.77 -12.42
CA HIS A 704 44.37 -0.55 -12.82
C HIS A 704 43.98 0.29 -11.61
N LEU A 705 43.42 -0.35 -10.58
CA LEU A 705 43.05 0.28 -9.31
C LEU A 705 44.29 0.87 -8.61
N SER A 706 45.39 0.13 -8.58
CA SER A 706 46.65 0.62 -8.03
C SER A 706 47.17 1.85 -8.77
N SER A 707 47.17 1.82 -10.12
CA SER A 707 47.57 2.99 -10.92
C SER A 707 46.66 4.17 -10.66
N ALA A 708 45.35 3.98 -10.66
CA ALA A 708 44.37 5.04 -10.47
C ALA A 708 44.47 5.68 -9.08
N LEU A 709 44.71 4.90 -8.02
CA LEU A 709 44.96 5.44 -6.68
C LEU A 709 46.26 6.26 -6.62
N LEU A 710 47.32 5.81 -7.28
CA LEU A 710 48.58 6.56 -7.35
C LEU A 710 48.42 7.87 -8.13
N ASP A 711 47.70 7.84 -9.25
CA ASP A 711 47.45 9.03 -10.06
C ASP A 711 46.56 10.02 -9.32
N LEU A 712 45.52 9.54 -8.63
CA LEU A 712 44.67 10.38 -7.77
C LEU A 712 45.45 10.97 -6.59
N LYS A 713 46.33 10.18 -5.95
CA LYS A 713 47.22 10.66 -4.89
C LYS A 713 48.14 11.78 -5.39
N LYS A 714 48.72 11.62 -6.59
CA LYS A 714 49.61 12.62 -7.22
C LYS A 714 48.86 13.91 -7.57
N SER A 715 47.65 13.81 -8.11
CA SER A 715 46.87 15.02 -8.46
C SER A 715 46.51 15.88 -7.26
N MET A 716 46.52 15.31 -6.04
CA MET A 716 46.27 16.01 -4.79
C MET A 716 47.53 16.64 -4.16
N MET A 717 48.71 16.30 -4.67
CA MET A 717 50.00 16.89 -4.22
C MET A 717 50.41 18.11 -5.06
N ILE A 718 49.71 18.36 -6.16
CA ILE A 718 49.85 19.53 -7.05
C ILE A 718 48.87 20.59 -6.58
#